data_AF-A0AAJ0GD07-F1
#
_entry.id   AF-A0AAJ0GD07-F1
#
_cell.length_a   1.000
_cell.length_b   1.000
_cell.length_c   1.000
_cell.angle_alpha   90.00
_cell.angle_beta   90.00
_cell.angle_gamma   90.00
#
_symmetry.space_group_name_H-M   'P 1'
#
loop_
_entity.id
_entity.type
_entity.pdbx_description
1 polymer ?
#
loop_
_entity_poly.entity_id
_entity_poly.type
_entity_poly.pdbx_seq_one_letter_code
_entity_poly.pdbx_strand_id
1 'polypeptide(L)'
;MSQTMEQTDASSSRESEEQEKETKSRRPANTAFRQQRLKAWQPILTPKTVLPLFFAMGIIFAPIGGALLYASAVVQEISIDYSDCNKTAPACPDFGPIPSDKITSHFKNSTDPADAPTWCRDVAQIGYGVDGNHMVRTPQCFIQFWIPEQLSPPVLLYYQLTNFYQNHRRYVQSFDQGQLKGQARDNSSISASNCDPLQTDPETHKAYYPCGLIANSIFNDTYHNLTLLNTVSSDAGSKRYNMTKHNVAWSTDKDLYGKTDYNYSQVMPPPNWREQYPEYSENFPFPDLNTWEAFQVWMRTAGLPAFAKLALRNDDEPMAAGRYQIEVYDYFPVTVYDGTKSILISTRTVMGGRNPFLGIAYIVVGGLCILLGALFTVTQLFKPSRRRQPQTDDPEGPAKRPLSITYPFELGEAAIVLLLMTWSGVWCLTRSSSRQGSDLGKFMYLNHRASPVRIREEVKHSGVKKTLAHNKPILLLSAPGIIPGILALRGVQGYVAGVEWLCSLWLCLSARHKYTRKRPQRHRQSGLDLPASPISTNSAPCPAFRWHSHVYIHSSDLRVPIWPETKPQYSKQHSMKGLSILAAVAGLITLASARGHFVKTNGTHFEDEKTGKQFRHFGCDVSRGHGGKHFNETIEKLHKAHKQHPKVGTRAPRGMIRQTAAQVATPIAVNTYFHIISSTANAGTITQDMATQQMAALNTAYNPYGITLTLADTTFTTNDAWSIAASEADMTALKTALRKGTYKDLNIYFHTDLAGGNLGTCTLPSQVPAGAAASIYVSDGCNVNAATMPGGTMGGYNLGKTAVHETGHWLGLLHTFEGYSCEGDGDMIADTPQESQPTDGCPDKPPKDSCPTVTGVDPIHNYMDYSTDACYEGFTPLQIARIESLWTQFRVGQ
;
A
#
# COMPACT_ATOMS: atom_id res chain seq x y z
N MET A 1 -108.21 34.60 -39.11
CA MET A 1 -107.91 33.29 -38.49
C MET A 1 -106.40 33.09 -38.53
N SER A 2 -105.65 33.64 -37.56
CA SER A 2 -104.16 33.57 -37.49
C SER A 2 -103.70 34.05 -36.10
N GLN A 3 -102.59 33.57 -35.52
CA GLN A 3 -101.87 32.31 -35.79
C GLN A 3 -100.90 31.98 -34.62
N THR A 4 -100.83 30.70 -34.25
CA THR A 4 -99.66 30.01 -33.62
C THR A 4 -98.83 30.76 -32.55
N MET A 5 -99.26 30.59 -31.29
CA MET A 5 -98.51 30.65 -30.01
C MET A 5 -97.43 29.53 -29.92
N GLU A 6 -96.47 29.49 -28.98
CA GLU A 6 -96.04 30.43 -27.92
C GLU A 6 -94.55 30.25 -27.55
N GLN A 7 -94.09 30.95 -26.50
CA GLN A 7 -92.68 31.01 -26.05
C GLN A 7 -92.55 30.79 -24.52
N THR A 8 -91.30 30.76 -24.05
CA THR A 8 -90.78 31.08 -22.70
C THR A 8 -90.77 30.04 -21.56
N ASP A 9 -89.58 30.01 -20.94
CA ASP A 9 -89.25 29.87 -19.52
C ASP A 9 -89.22 28.50 -18.83
N ALA A 10 -88.60 28.51 -17.65
CA ALA A 10 -87.66 27.47 -17.23
C ALA A 10 -88.11 26.65 -16.01
N SER A 11 -87.67 25.39 -15.95
CA SER A 11 -87.68 24.56 -14.73
C SER A 11 -86.55 23.52 -14.79
N SER A 12 -86.06 23.08 -13.64
CA SER A 12 -84.97 22.09 -13.54
C SER A 12 -85.43 20.78 -12.89
N SER A 13 -85.54 19.72 -13.69
CA SER A 13 -85.61 18.30 -13.28
C SER A 13 -85.20 17.46 -14.52
N ARG A 14 -84.10 16.72 -14.54
CA ARG A 14 -83.83 15.41 -13.87
C ARG A 14 -84.49 14.20 -14.55
N GLU A 15 -83.92 13.79 -15.67
CA GLU A 15 -83.81 12.39 -16.15
C GLU A 15 -82.38 12.30 -16.75
N SER A 16 -81.40 11.70 -16.07
CA SER A 16 -81.12 10.26 -15.90
C SER A 16 -80.27 9.65 -17.03
N GLU A 17 -79.06 10.19 -17.23
CA GLU A 17 -77.98 9.43 -17.89
C GLU A 17 -77.34 8.45 -16.89
N GLU A 18 -77.31 7.16 -17.23
CA GLU A 18 -76.63 6.15 -16.40
C GLU A 18 -75.11 6.27 -16.54
N GLN A 19 -74.46 6.92 -15.57
CA GLN A 19 -73.00 6.86 -15.44
C GLN A 19 -72.56 5.45 -15.05
N GLU A 20 -72.03 4.70 -16.03
CA GLU A 20 -71.32 3.45 -15.81
C GLU A 20 -70.14 3.70 -14.84
N LYS A 21 -70.30 3.30 -13.58
CA LYS A 21 -69.29 3.53 -12.55
C LYS A 21 -68.06 2.69 -12.83
N GLU A 22 -66.95 3.33 -13.22
CA GLU A 22 -65.62 2.70 -13.21
C GLU A 22 -65.39 1.98 -11.88
N THR A 23 -65.37 0.65 -11.93
CA THR A 23 -65.08 -0.16 -10.75
C THR A 23 -63.60 0.00 -10.43
N LYS A 24 -63.29 0.62 -9.27
CA LYS A 24 -61.91 0.93 -8.83
C LYS A 24 -61.11 -0.34 -8.53
N SER A 25 -60.68 -1.00 -9.60
CA SER A 25 -59.94 -2.25 -9.57
C SER A 25 -58.56 -2.04 -8.95
N ARG A 26 -58.29 -2.76 -7.86
CA ARG A 26 -56.96 -2.80 -7.23
C ARG A 26 -55.98 -3.74 -7.97
N ARG A 27 -56.36 -4.29 -9.12
CA ARG A 27 -55.54 -5.22 -9.90
C ARG A 27 -54.35 -4.47 -10.51
N PRO A 28 -53.08 -4.90 -10.27
CA PRO A 28 -51.93 -4.26 -10.89
C PRO A 28 -51.97 -4.41 -12.42
N ALA A 29 -51.60 -3.36 -13.15
CA ALA A 29 -51.66 -3.34 -14.60
C ALA A 29 -50.91 -4.53 -15.24
N ASN A 30 -51.54 -5.15 -16.23
CA ASN A 30 -51.07 -6.38 -16.88
C ASN A 30 -50.02 -6.09 -17.97
N THR A 31 -48.91 -5.43 -17.59
CA THR A 31 -47.80 -5.11 -18.50
C THR A 31 -46.63 -6.06 -18.29
N ALA A 32 -45.88 -6.38 -19.35
CA ALA A 32 -44.72 -7.28 -19.30
C ALA A 32 -43.71 -6.90 -18.19
N PHE A 33 -43.50 -5.60 -17.96
CA PHE A 33 -42.67 -5.11 -16.85
C PHE A 33 -43.26 -5.43 -15.47
N ARG A 34 -44.51 -5.04 -15.20
CA ARG A 34 -45.13 -5.23 -13.87
C ARG A 34 -45.45 -6.69 -13.53
N GLN A 35 -45.59 -7.55 -14.55
CA GLN A 35 -45.83 -8.98 -14.40
C GLN A 35 -44.54 -9.82 -14.47
N GLN A 36 -43.36 -9.18 -14.55
CA GLN A 36 -42.04 -9.84 -14.68
C GLN A 36 -41.91 -10.76 -15.92
N ARG A 37 -42.69 -10.50 -16.97
CA ARG A 37 -42.69 -11.19 -18.27
C ARG A 37 -41.94 -10.40 -19.35
N LEU A 38 -40.86 -9.73 -18.96
CA LEU A 38 -39.95 -9.09 -19.92
C LEU A 38 -39.30 -10.16 -20.80
N LYS A 39 -38.95 -9.81 -22.05
CA LYS A 39 -38.21 -10.69 -22.96
C LYS A 39 -36.76 -10.84 -22.46
N ALA A 40 -36.56 -11.78 -21.54
CA ALA A 40 -35.25 -12.17 -21.04
C ALA A 40 -34.60 -13.24 -21.93
N TRP A 41 -33.27 -13.22 -22.00
CA TRP A 41 -32.48 -14.34 -22.52
C TRP A 41 -31.78 -15.01 -21.33
N GLN A 42 -31.87 -16.34 -21.26
CA GLN A 42 -31.21 -17.13 -20.24
C GLN A 42 -30.03 -17.89 -20.89
N PRO A 43 -28.77 -17.50 -20.62
CA PRO A 43 -27.60 -18.21 -21.13
C PRO A 43 -27.45 -19.57 -20.43
N ILE A 44 -28.10 -20.60 -20.98
CA ILE A 44 -27.86 -21.98 -20.53
C ILE A 44 -26.44 -22.36 -20.97
N LEU A 45 -25.54 -22.41 -19.99
CA LEU A 45 -24.16 -22.84 -20.17
C LEU A 45 -24.15 -24.33 -20.53
N THR A 46 -23.64 -24.65 -21.71
CA THR A 46 -23.49 -26.04 -22.18
C THR A 46 -22.11 -26.25 -22.77
N PRO A 47 -21.55 -27.46 -22.77
CA PRO A 47 -20.27 -27.74 -23.43
C PRO A 47 -20.24 -27.28 -24.89
N LYS A 48 -21.37 -27.38 -25.61
CA LYS A 48 -21.51 -26.93 -27.01
C LYS A 48 -21.45 -25.41 -27.20
N THR A 49 -21.77 -24.62 -26.17
CA THR A 49 -21.70 -23.14 -26.21
C THR A 49 -20.46 -22.59 -25.51
N VAL A 50 -19.92 -23.31 -24.52
CA VAL A 50 -18.79 -22.89 -23.68
C VAL A 50 -17.44 -23.31 -24.26
N LEU A 51 -17.29 -24.54 -24.77
CA LEU A 51 -16.00 -25.00 -25.32
C LEU A 51 -15.52 -24.15 -26.53
N PRO A 52 -16.37 -23.80 -27.52
CA PRO A 52 -15.92 -22.96 -28.63
C PRO A 52 -15.49 -21.56 -28.18
N LEU A 53 -16.11 -21.01 -27.12
CA LEU A 53 -15.74 -19.71 -26.56
C LEU A 53 -14.35 -19.74 -25.93
N PHE A 54 -14.03 -20.76 -25.12
CA PHE A 54 -12.71 -20.94 -24.53
C PHE A 54 -11.61 -21.04 -25.60
N PHE A 55 -11.80 -21.87 -26.62
CA PHE A 55 -10.82 -22.01 -27.70
C PHE A 55 -10.70 -20.74 -28.55
N ALA A 56 -11.82 -20.07 -28.87
CA ALA A 56 -11.79 -18.81 -29.62
C ALA A 56 -11.05 -17.70 -28.84
N MET A 57 -11.30 -17.54 -27.54
CA MET A 57 -10.59 -16.58 -26.69
C MET A 57 -9.08 -16.90 -26.64
N GLY A 58 -8.71 -18.18 -26.50
CA GLY A 58 -7.31 -18.60 -26.55
C GLY A 58 -6.61 -18.27 -27.88
N ILE A 59 -7.24 -18.62 -29.00
CA ILE A 59 -6.73 -18.39 -30.37
C ILE A 59 -6.63 -16.89 -30.69
N ILE A 60 -7.46 -16.03 -30.11
CA ILE A 60 -7.40 -14.57 -30.30
C ILE A 60 -6.38 -13.92 -29.35
N PHE A 61 -6.33 -14.34 -28.08
CA PHE A 61 -5.47 -13.67 -27.08
C PHE A 61 -4.00 -14.04 -27.20
N ALA A 62 -3.64 -15.28 -27.59
CA ALA A 62 -2.23 -15.66 -27.71
C ALA A 62 -1.47 -14.88 -28.83
N PRO A 63 -2.00 -14.71 -30.05
CA PRO A 63 -1.36 -13.85 -31.07
C PRO A 63 -1.32 -12.37 -30.68
N ILE A 64 -2.37 -11.85 -30.03
CA ILE A 64 -2.38 -10.46 -29.52
C ILE A 64 -1.29 -10.28 -28.45
N GLY A 65 -1.20 -11.19 -27.49
CA GLY A 65 -0.16 -11.17 -26.45
C GLY A 65 1.25 -11.29 -27.02
N GLY A 66 1.45 -12.14 -28.04
CA GLY A 66 2.71 -12.24 -28.77
C GLY A 66 3.08 -10.94 -29.50
N ALA A 67 2.13 -10.31 -30.19
CA ALA A 67 2.34 -9.02 -30.86
C ALA A 67 2.63 -7.88 -29.87
N LEU A 68 1.99 -7.90 -28.68
CA LEU A 68 2.25 -6.96 -27.59
C LEU A 68 3.64 -7.16 -26.97
N LEU A 69 4.08 -8.42 -26.77
CA LEU A 69 5.44 -8.71 -26.34
C LEU A 69 6.47 -8.25 -27.37
N TYR A 70 6.24 -8.51 -28.66
CA TYR A 70 7.11 -8.06 -29.73
C TYR A 70 7.22 -6.52 -29.76
N ALA A 71 6.10 -5.80 -29.69
CA ALA A 71 6.10 -4.34 -29.64
C ALA A 71 6.87 -3.80 -28.40
N SER A 72 6.71 -4.42 -27.24
CA SER A 72 7.46 -4.08 -26.03
C SER A 72 8.97 -4.37 -26.17
N ALA A 73 9.34 -5.48 -26.81
CA ALA A 73 10.73 -5.89 -27.01
C ALA A 73 11.47 -5.05 -28.05
N VAL A 74 10.75 -4.42 -29.00
CA VAL A 74 11.30 -3.48 -29.99
C VAL A 74 11.65 -2.12 -29.38
N VAL A 75 11.07 -1.76 -28.22
CA VAL A 75 11.46 -0.52 -27.50
C VAL A 75 12.88 -0.66 -26.98
N GLN A 76 13.70 0.30 -27.40
CA GLN A 76 15.07 0.51 -26.92
C GLN A 76 15.10 1.64 -25.91
N GLU A 77 15.82 1.46 -24.81
CA GLU A 77 15.93 2.44 -23.73
C GLU A 77 17.19 2.28 -22.87
N ILE A 78 17.60 3.39 -22.24
CA ILE A 78 18.67 3.43 -21.22
C ILE A 78 18.23 4.33 -20.06
N SER A 79 18.33 3.79 -18.85
CA SER A 79 18.12 4.51 -17.59
C SER A 79 19.43 4.61 -16.81
N ILE A 80 19.74 5.81 -16.29
CA ILE A 80 20.93 6.09 -15.48
C ILE A 80 20.50 6.91 -14.26
N ASP A 81 20.62 6.31 -13.07
CA ASP A 81 20.42 6.97 -11.78
C ASP A 81 21.62 7.86 -11.44
N TYR A 82 21.36 9.15 -11.24
CA TYR A 82 22.37 10.16 -10.95
C TYR A 82 22.20 10.80 -9.56
N SER A 83 21.37 10.21 -8.69
CA SER A 83 20.92 10.75 -7.39
C SER A 83 22.05 11.16 -6.42
N ASP A 84 23.22 10.53 -6.55
CA ASP A 84 24.40 10.78 -5.71
C ASP A 84 25.56 11.40 -6.51
N CYS A 85 25.34 11.94 -7.71
CA CYS A 85 26.41 12.46 -8.56
C CYS A 85 27.25 13.52 -7.82
N ASN A 86 26.59 14.53 -7.22
CA ASN A 86 27.22 15.56 -6.39
C ASN A 86 28.00 15.01 -5.16
N LYS A 87 27.70 13.78 -4.69
CA LYS A 87 28.39 13.15 -3.55
C LYS A 87 29.50 12.16 -3.94
N THR A 88 29.31 11.42 -5.02
CA THR A 88 30.08 10.19 -5.35
C THR A 88 30.85 10.25 -6.65
N ALA A 89 30.52 11.17 -7.57
CA ALA A 89 31.31 11.35 -8.77
C ALA A 89 32.66 12.03 -8.47
N PRO A 90 33.73 11.69 -9.21
CA PRO A 90 34.97 12.49 -9.21
C PRO A 90 34.72 13.91 -9.72
N ALA A 91 35.62 14.84 -9.37
CA ALA A 91 35.57 16.20 -9.90
C ALA A 91 35.98 16.21 -11.38
N CYS A 92 35.28 16.97 -12.21
CA CYS A 92 35.67 17.16 -13.61
C CYS A 92 37.07 17.81 -13.69
N PRO A 93 37.91 17.48 -14.70
CA PRO A 93 37.59 16.71 -15.91
C PRO A 93 37.69 15.18 -15.77
N ASP A 94 38.03 14.64 -14.60
CA ASP A 94 38.21 13.19 -14.42
C ASP A 94 36.85 12.48 -14.41
N PHE A 95 36.61 11.59 -15.39
CA PHE A 95 35.38 10.80 -15.48
C PHE A 95 35.55 9.43 -14.80
N GLY A 96 34.72 9.14 -13.80
CA GLY A 96 34.69 7.86 -13.08
C GLY A 96 33.53 6.97 -13.57
N PRO A 97 33.62 5.63 -13.39
CA PRO A 97 32.52 4.73 -13.73
C PRO A 97 31.28 4.98 -12.85
N ILE A 98 30.10 4.84 -13.45
CA ILE A 98 28.83 4.79 -12.72
C ILE A 98 28.63 3.36 -12.18
N PRO A 99 28.20 3.16 -10.93
CA PRO A 99 27.91 1.82 -10.39
C PRO A 99 26.89 1.05 -11.23
N SER A 100 27.10 -0.25 -11.44
CA SER A 100 26.28 -1.07 -12.34
C SER A 100 24.83 -1.25 -11.89
N ASP A 101 24.56 -1.13 -10.58
CA ASP A 101 23.23 -1.10 -9.98
C ASP A 101 22.42 0.16 -10.34
N LYS A 102 23.11 1.23 -10.77
CA LYS A 102 22.51 2.52 -11.16
C LYS A 102 22.24 2.64 -12.65
N ILE A 103 22.54 1.61 -13.44
CA ILE A 103 22.36 1.58 -14.89
C ILE A 103 21.35 0.48 -15.25
N THR A 104 20.45 0.75 -16.19
CA THR A 104 19.60 -0.27 -16.79
C THR A 104 19.43 0.04 -18.27
N SER A 105 19.97 -0.83 -19.14
CA SER A 105 19.95 -0.64 -20.58
C SER A 105 19.30 -1.81 -21.32
N HIS A 106 18.53 -1.48 -22.35
CA HIS A 106 17.81 -2.42 -23.21
C HIS A 106 17.96 -1.97 -24.66
N PHE A 107 18.98 -2.52 -25.32
CA PHE A 107 19.24 -2.40 -26.76
C PHE A 107 19.19 -3.80 -27.40
N LYS A 108 19.20 -3.91 -28.74
CA LYS A 108 19.27 -5.20 -29.44
C LYS A 108 20.71 -5.71 -29.47
N ASN A 109 21.66 -4.79 -29.64
CA ASN A 109 23.09 -5.06 -29.52
C ASN A 109 23.55 -4.95 -28.06
N SER A 110 24.49 -5.80 -27.64
CA SER A 110 25.16 -5.63 -26.34
C SER A 110 26.06 -4.41 -26.36
N THR A 111 26.07 -3.64 -25.28
CA THR A 111 27.14 -2.69 -24.96
C THR A 111 28.41 -3.48 -24.60
N ASP A 112 29.59 -2.96 -24.92
CA ASP A 112 30.86 -3.48 -24.39
C ASP A 112 31.07 -2.97 -22.95
N PRO A 113 31.64 -3.75 -22.02
CA PRO A 113 32.03 -3.25 -20.69
C PRO A 113 32.95 -2.02 -20.71
N ALA A 114 33.75 -1.80 -21.77
CA ALA A 114 34.56 -0.59 -21.96
C ALA A 114 33.72 0.68 -22.26
N ASP A 115 32.51 0.50 -22.79
CA ASP A 115 31.54 1.55 -23.11
C ASP A 115 30.55 1.84 -21.96
N ALA A 116 30.86 1.35 -20.75
CA ALA A 116 30.07 1.60 -19.55
C ALA A 116 29.91 3.12 -19.26
N PRO A 117 28.73 3.58 -18.83
CA PRO A 117 28.50 4.97 -18.46
C PRO A 117 29.47 5.50 -17.39
N THR A 118 29.91 6.74 -17.57
CA THR A 118 30.86 7.44 -16.68
C THR A 118 30.36 8.84 -16.34
N TRP A 119 30.67 9.33 -15.14
CA TRP A 119 30.28 10.66 -14.65
C TRP A 119 31.44 11.46 -14.05
N CYS A 120 31.32 12.78 -14.08
CA CYS A 120 32.05 13.70 -13.22
C CYS A 120 31.10 14.79 -12.71
N ARG A 121 31.46 15.44 -11.59
CA ARG A 121 30.74 16.59 -11.02
C ARG A 121 31.57 17.86 -11.07
N ASP A 122 30.88 18.99 -11.20
CA ASP A 122 31.45 20.33 -11.07
C ASP A 122 30.48 21.25 -10.30
N VAL A 123 30.86 22.51 -10.06
CA VAL A 123 30.03 23.52 -9.40
C VAL A 123 30.17 24.87 -10.10
N ALA A 124 29.15 25.22 -10.89
CA ALA A 124 29.05 26.53 -11.53
C ALA A 124 28.40 27.58 -10.60
N GLN A 125 28.59 28.85 -10.94
CA GLN A 125 27.75 29.95 -10.46
C GLN A 125 26.85 30.38 -11.61
N ILE A 126 25.55 30.14 -11.50
CA ILE A 126 24.57 30.42 -12.56
C ILE A 126 23.76 31.64 -12.18
N GLY A 127 23.73 32.63 -13.07
CA GLY A 127 22.93 33.85 -12.90
C GLY A 127 21.46 33.62 -13.20
N TYR A 128 20.60 34.03 -12.27
CA TYR A 128 19.14 34.06 -12.42
C TYR A 128 18.63 35.51 -12.44
N GLY A 129 17.39 35.69 -12.92
CA GLY A 129 16.81 37.01 -13.20
C GLY A 129 17.03 37.46 -14.65
N VAL A 130 16.43 38.59 -15.03
CA VAL A 130 16.58 39.22 -16.35
C VAL A 130 17.96 39.88 -16.51
N ASP A 131 18.54 40.37 -15.41
CA ASP A 131 19.90 40.94 -15.36
C ASP A 131 21.01 39.88 -15.17
N GLY A 132 20.65 38.68 -14.73
CA GLY A 132 21.59 37.58 -14.44
C GLY A 132 22.48 37.80 -13.23
N ASN A 133 22.26 38.84 -12.41
CA ASN A 133 23.16 39.18 -11.30
C ASN A 133 22.96 38.32 -10.04
N HIS A 134 21.82 37.62 -9.92
CA HIS A 134 21.56 36.70 -8.81
C HIS A 134 22.26 35.36 -9.05
N MET A 135 23.55 35.30 -8.69
CA MET A 135 24.40 34.13 -8.89
C MET A 135 24.12 33.06 -7.83
N VAL A 136 23.60 31.91 -8.27
CA VAL A 136 23.32 30.74 -7.42
C VAL A 136 24.35 29.66 -7.67
N ARG A 137 24.84 29.04 -6.59
CA ARG A 137 25.84 27.96 -6.62
C ARG A 137 25.20 26.65 -7.09
N THR A 138 25.29 26.37 -8.38
CA THR A 138 24.71 25.19 -9.03
C THR A 138 25.69 24.01 -9.03
N PRO A 139 25.39 22.88 -8.36
CA PRO A 139 26.09 21.63 -8.63
C PRO A 139 25.71 21.11 -10.02
N GLN A 140 26.71 20.68 -10.79
CA GLN A 140 26.55 20.15 -12.14
C GLN A 140 27.00 18.69 -12.18
N CYS A 141 26.26 17.86 -12.89
CA CYS A 141 26.60 16.47 -13.18
C CYS A 141 26.78 16.30 -14.69
N PHE A 142 27.95 15.87 -15.12
CA PHE A 142 28.25 15.52 -16.50
C PHE A 142 28.22 14.00 -16.63
N ILE A 143 27.28 13.48 -17.41
CA ILE A 143 27.07 12.05 -17.59
C ILE A 143 27.39 11.70 -19.04
N GLN A 144 28.34 10.78 -19.23
CA GLN A 144 28.65 10.16 -20.52
C GLN A 144 28.12 8.74 -20.58
N PHE A 145 27.55 8.34 -21.72
CA PHE A 145 27.04 6.99 -21.96
C PHE A 145 27.13 6.62 -23.44
N TRP A 146 27.16 5.33 -23.74
CA TRP A 146 27.20 4.82 -25.12
C TRP A 146 25.82 4.40 -25.62
N ILE A 147 25.54 4.69 -26.90
CA ILE A 147 24.39 4.22 -27.65
C ILE A 147 24.90 3.23 -28.71
N PRO A 148 24.58 1.92 -28.63
CA PRO A 148 25.21 0.88 -29.47
C PRO A 148 24.58 0.68 -30.84
N GLU A 149 23.43 1.31 -31.12
CA GLU A 149 22.75 1.25 -32.42
C GLU A 149 21.89 2.51 -32.63
N GLN A 150 21.51 2.79 -33.88
CA GLN A 150 20.74 3.99 -34.21
C GLN A 150 19.31 3.93 -33.63
N LEU A 151 18.90 4.95 -32.88
CA LEU A 151 17.53 5.09 -32.38
C LEU A 151 16.69 5.87 -33.40
N SER A 152 15.66 5.21 -33.94
CA SER A 152 14.67 5.86 -34.82
C SER A 152 13.84 6.90 -34.06
N PRO A 153 13.39 7.98 -34.72
CA PRO A 153 12.51 8.96 -34.09
C PRO A 153 11.14 8.35 -33.73
N PRO A 154 10.46 8.86 -32.68
CA PRO A 154 10.94 9.93 -31.81
C PRO A 154 11.77 9.40 -30.65
N VAL A 155 12.83 10.14 -30.32
CA VAL A 155 13.68 9.89 -29.15
C VAL A 155 13.23 10.80 -28.01
N LEU A 156 12.93 10.21 -26.85
CA LEU A 156 12.29 10.89 -25.73
C LEU A 156 13.19 10.78 -24.50
N LEU A 157 13.53 11.92 -23.88
CA LEU A 157 14.23 11.96 -22.61
C LEU A 157 13.23 12.27 -21.50
N TYR A 158 13.01 11.26 -20.66
CA TYR A 158 12.25 11.35 -19.43
C TYR A 158 13.18 11.56 -18.24
N TYR A 159 12.65 12.17 -17.18
CA TYR A 159 13.16 11.98 -15.83
C TYR A 159 12.26 11.00 -15.09
N GLN A 160 12.88 10.04 -14.41
CA GLN A 160 12.21 9.08 -13.55
C GLN A 160 12.47 9.46 -12.10
N LEU A 161 11.41 9.53 -11.29
CA LEU A 161 11.48 9.67 -9.84
C LEU A 161 10.95 8.41 -9.18
N THR A 162 11.58 8.02 -8.07
CA THR A 162 11.10 6.94 -7.18
C THR A 162 10.79 7.48 -5.78
N ASN A 163 9.98 6.74 -5.02
CA ASN A 163 9.52 7.05 -3.66
C ASN A 163 8.82 8.42 -3.49
N PHE A 164 8.39 9.08 -4.57
CA PHE A 164 7.80 10.43 -4.54
C PHE A 164 6.27 10.36 -4.75
N TYR A 165 5.50 10.59 -3.68
CA TYR A 165 4.07 10.28 -3.62
C TYR A 165 3.15 11.36 -4.24
N GLN A 166 3.25 11.62 -5.55
CA GLN A 166 2.32 12.52 -6.27
C GLN A 166 0.84 12.12 -6.17
N ASN A 167 0.56 10.86 -5.85
CA ASN A 167 -0.78 10.31 -5.66
C ASN A 167 -1.37 10.52 -4.23
N HIS A 168 -0.61 11.13 -3.30
CA HIS A 168 -1.09 11.36 -1.94
C HIS A 168 -2.28 12.33 -1.91
N ARG A 169 -3.34 12.01 -1.16
CA ARG A 169 -4.62 12.75 -1.20
C ARG A 169 -4.47 14.26 -0.98
N ARG A 170 -3.72 14.70 0.03
CA ARG A 170 -3.50 16.14 0.28
C ARG A 170 -2.70 16.78 -0.87
N TYR A 171 -1.74 16.07 -1.45
CA TYR A 171 -0.91 16.57 -2.55
C TYR A 171 -1.75 16.81 -3.80
N VAL A 172 -2.51 15.80 -4.27
CA VAL A 172 -3.37 15.88 -5.47
C VAL A 172 -4.42 17.00 -5.38
N GLN A 173 -4.85 17.38 -4.17
CA GLN A 173 -5.87 18.41 -3.98
C GLN A 173 -5.28 19.83 -3.82
N SER A 174 -3.97 19.98 -3.60
CA SER A 174 -3.35 21.25 -3.20
C SER A 174 -2.93 22.11 -4.39
N PHE A 175 -3.92 22.79 -4.99
CA PHE A 175 -3.79 23.85 -6.00
C PHE A 175 -5.11 24.65 -6.16
N ASP A 176 -5.10 25.86 -6.73
CA ASP A 176 -6.30 26.66 -7.10
C ASP A 176 -6.46 26.77 -8.63
N GLN A 177 -7.64 26.42 -9.15
CA GLN A 177 -7.92 26.40 -10.59
C GLN A 177 -8.17 27.77 -11.21
N GLY A 178 -8.57 28.79 -10.43
CA GLY A 178 -8.69 30.15 -10.94
C GLY A 178 -7.31 30.75 -11.16
N GLN A 179 -6.44 30.58 -10.16
CA GLN A 179 -5.07 31.07 -10.16
C GLN A 179 -4.23 30.50 -11.32
N LEU A 180 -4.30 29.19 -11.56
CA LEU A 180 -3.59 28.55 -12.68
C LEU A 180 -4.08 29.04 -14.05
N LYS A 181 -5.37 29.38 -14.18
CA LYS A 181 -5.96 29.97 -15.39
C LYS A 181 -5.62 31.45 -15.59
N GLY A 182 -4.78 32.02 -14.73
CA GLY A 182 -4.30 33.39 -14.79
C GLY A 182 -5.02 34.35 -13.85
N GLN A 183 -6.23 34.01 -13.39
CA GLN A 183 -7.08 34.93 -12.63
C GLN A 183 -6.37 35.41 -11.35
N ALA A 184 -6.35 36.73 -11.13
CA ALA A 184 -5.95 37.28 -9.84
C ALA A 184 -6.97 36.86 -8.76
N ARG A 185 -6.49 36.21 -7.70
CA ARG A 185 -7.30 35.71 -6.57
C ARG A 185 -6.84 36.38 -5.28
N ASP A 186 -7.76 37.01 -4.55
CA ASP A 186 -7.45 37.68 -3.28
C ASP A 186 -6.92 36.70 -2.23
N ASN A 187 -6.06 37.16 -1.33
CA ASN A 187 -5.41 36.32 -0.33
C ASN A 187 -6.43 35.54 0.53
N SER A 188 -7.54 36.16 0.91
CA SER A 188 -8.65 35.50 1.63
C SER A 188 -9.31 34.36 0.84
N SER A 189 -9.39 34.50 -0.50
CA SER A 189 -9.93 33.46 -1.38
C SER A 189 -8.95 32.31 -1.61
N ILE A 190 -7.63 32.57 -1.53
CA ILE A 190 -6.57 31.57 -1.54
C ILE A 190 -6.48 30.84 -0.18
N SER A 191 -6.62 31.54 0.94
CA SER A 191 -6.70 30.92 2.28
C SER A 191 -7.97 30.07 2.47
N ALA A 192 -9.04 30.34 1.70
CA ALA A 192 -10.23 29.49 1.61
C ALA A 192 -10.15 28.40 0.51
N SER A 193 -9.04 28.32 -0.24
CA SER A 193 -8.84 27.36 -1.33
C SER A 193 -8.23 26.04 -0.82
N ASN A 194 -8.17 25.03 -1.71
CA ASN A 194 -7.55 23.75 -1.41
C ASN A 194 -6.01 23.80 -1.30
N CYS A 195 -5.34 24.94 -1.53
CA CYS A 195 -3.88 25.08 -1.48
C CYS A 195 -3.21 24.82 -0.11
N ASP A 196 -3.93 24.27 0.87
CA ASP A 196 -3.38 23.81 2.16
C ASP A 196 -2.15 22.89 1.96
N PRO A 197 -1.05 23.08 2.73
CA PRO A 197 -0.78 24.17 3.67
C PRO A 197 -0.14 25.42 3.03
N LEU A 198 0.25 25.38 1.75
CA LEU A 198 0.99 26.44 1.06
C LEU A 198 0.05 27.43 0.35
N GLN A 199 -0.75 28.14 1.15
CA GLN A 199 -1.72 29.15 0.69
C GLN A 199 -1.11 30.57 0.65
N THR A 200 -0.62 31.03 1.80
CA THR A 200 -0.11 32.39 2.02
C THR A 200 1.18 32.34 2.83
N ASP A 201 2.03 33.33 2.66
CA ASP A 201 3.30 33.46 3.36
C ASP A 201 3.11 33.98 4.81
N PRO A 202 3.75 33.35 5.82
CA PRO A 202 3.50 33.68 7.23
C PRO A 202 4.07 35.02 7.68
N GLU A 203 5.08 35.56 6.99
CA GLU A 203 5.76 36.81 7.35
C GLU A 203 5.14 38.01 6.62
N THR A 204 4.85 37.87 5.33
CA THR A 204 4.34 38.95 4.48
C THR A 204 2.82 38.95 4.29
N HIS A 205 2.14 37.85 4.67
CA HIS A 205 0.71 37.61 4.46
C HIS A 205 0.24 37.68 2.99
N LYS A 206 1.16 37.62 2.03
CA LYS A 206 0.89 37.55 0.58
C LYS A 206 0.47 36.13 0.18
N ALA A 207 -0.35 35.99 -0.86
CA ALA A 207 -0.65 34.68 -1.43
C ALA A 207 0.56 34.14 -2.22
N TYR A 208 0.81 32.83 -2.14
CA TYR A 208 1.79 32.21 -3.04
C TYR A 208 1.22 32.11 -4.46
N TYR A 209 2.05 32.38 -5.47
CA TYR A 209 1.72 32.19 -6.88
C TYR A 209 2.82 31.36 -7.56
N PRO A 210 2.51 30.16 -8.09
CA PRO A 210 1.26 29.39 -7.94
C PRO A 210 1.18 28.72 -6.56
N CYS A 211 0.01 28.71 -5.92
CA CYS A 211 -0.15 28.14 -4.58
C CYS A 211 -0.23 26.59 -4.57
N GLY A 212 0.02 26.02 -3.39
CA GLY A 212 -0.18 24.60 -3.10
C GLY A 212 1.05 23.70 -3.29
N LEU A 213 0.94 22.47 -2.78
CA LEU A 213 2.04 21.51 -2.69
C LEU A 213 2.59 21.08 -4.05
N ILE A 214 1.73 20.98 -5.07
CA ILE A 214 2.15 20.48 -6.39
C ILE A 214 3.11 21.49 -7.05
N ALA A 215 2.76 22.77 -7.06
CA ALA A 215 3.58 23.83 -7.64
C ALA A 215 4.90 24.02 -6.88
N ASN A 216 4.85 24.10 -5.54
CA ASN A 216 6.05 24.30 -4.72
C ASN A 216 7.09 23.18 -4.90
N SER A 217 6.65 21.93 -5.08
CA SER A 217 7.56 20.78 -5.19
C SER A 217 7.98 20.43 -6.62
N ILE A 218 7.89 21.37 -7.57
CA ILE A 218 8.31 21.15 -8.96
C ILE A 218 9.74 20.61 -9.07
N PHE A 219 9.89 19.59 -9.91
CA PHE A 219 11.20 19.05 -10.27
C PHE A 219 11.99 20.09 -11.09
N ASN A 220 13.09 20.57 -10.51
CA ASN A 220 13.85 21.73 -10.99
C ASN A 220 15.27 21.41 -11.52
N ASP A 221 15.65 20.13 -11.65
CA ASP A 221 16.87 19.78 -12.38
C ASP A 221 16.75 20.19 -13.84
N THR A 222 17.79 20.84 -14.36
CA THR A 222 17.79 21.34 -15.74
C THR A 222 18.65 20.47 -16.64
N TYR A 223 18.00 19.84 -17.62
CA TYR A 223 18.68 19.09 -18.68
C TYR A 223 19.11 20.00 -19.83
N HIS A 224 20.36 19.82 -20.23
CA HIS A 224 20.95 20.43 -21.42
C HIS A 224 20.92 19.44 -22.60
N ASN A 225 21.17 19.94 -23.81
CA ASN A 225 21.13 19.10 -25.01
C ASN A 225 22.29 18.11 -25.04
N LEU A 226 22.02 16.91 -25.52
CA LEU A 226 23.00 15.86 -25.73
C LEU A 226 24.08 16.29 -26.73
N THR A 227 25.32 15.88 -26.47
CA THR A 227 26.47 16.10 -27.37
C THR A 227 27.13 14.77 -27.71
N LEU A 228 27.24 14.47 -29.00
CA LEU A 228 27.96 13.31 -29.52
C LEU A 228 29.46 13.61 -29.49
N LEU A 229 30.19 12.83 -28.71
CA LEU A 229 31.64 12.86 -28.62
C LEU A 229 32.25 11.94 -29.70
N ASN A 230 33.42 12.34 -30.22
CA ASN A 230 34.21 11.59 -31.21
C ASN A 230 33.43 11.17 -32.47
N THR A 231 33.20 12.12 -33.39
CA THR A 231 32.87 11.73 -34.77
C THR A 231 34.11 11.13 -35.44
N VAL A 232 33.93 10.10 -36.27
CA VAL A 232 35.05 9.36 -36.90
C VAL A 232 35.76 10.20 -37.99
N SER A 233 35.16 11.31 -38.41
CA SER A 233 35.73 12.31 -39.32
C SER A 233 36.54 13.36 -38.55
N SER A 234 37.86 13.40 -38.77
CA SER A 234 38.85 14.23 -38.07
C SER A 234 38.74 15.77 -38.24
N ASP A 235 37.70 16.26 -38.91
CA ASP A 235 37.39 17.70 -39.08
C ASP A 235 36.03 18.11 -38.45
N ALA A 236 35.28 17.16 -37.86
CA ALA A 236 33.97 17.44 -37.26
C ALA A 236 34.00 17.26 -35.73
N GLY A 237 34.06 18.40 -35.03
CA GLY A 237 33.95 18.47 -33.56
C GLY A 237 32.61 17.97 -33.01
N SER A 238 32.47 17.96 -31.68
CA SER A 238 31.34 17.37 -30.95
C SER A 238 29.97 17.80 -31.49
N LYS A 239 29.22 16.86 -32.11
CA LYS A 239 27.93 17.18 -32.73
C LYS A 239 26.83 17.25 -31.66
N ARG A 240 26.24 18.42 -31.47
CA ARG A 240 25.06 18.61 -30.60
C ARG A 240 23.83 17.92 -31.21
N TYR A 241 23.21 17.01 -30.48
CA TYR A 241 21.89 16.45 -30.80
C TYR A 241 20.84 17.34 -30.15
N ASN A 242 20.07 18.05 -30.97
CA ASN A 242 19.10 19.01 -30.48
C ASN A 242 17.85 18.27 -29.97
N MET A 243 17.34 18.64 -28.80
CA MET A 243 16.05 18.15 -28.31
C MET A 243 15.23 19.34 -27.82
N THR A 244 13.92 19.32 -28.06
CA THR A 244 13.02 20.43 -27.76
C THR A 244 12.38 20.28 -26.39
N LYS A 245 12.17 21.42 -25.71
CA LYS A 245 11.36 21.57 -24.49
C LYS A 245 9.89 21.89 -24.80
N HIS A 246 9.50 21.79 -26.07
CA HIS A 246 8.16 22.11 -26.58
C HIS A 246 7.44 20.85 -27.05
N ASN A 247 6.10 20.89 -27.07
CA ASN A 247 5.26 19.72 -27.35
C ASN A 247 5.52 18.54 -26.38
N VAL A 248 6.00 18.79 -25.16
CA VAL A 248 6.20 17.79 -24.10
C VAL A 248 4.96 17.67 -23.20
N ALA A 249 4.17 18.74 -23.07
CA ALA A 249 2.84 18.73 -22.48
C ALA A 249 1.77 18.33 -23.49
N TRP A 250 0.56 17.99 -23.02
CA TRP A 250 -0.56 17.72 -23.93
C TRP A 250 -1.14 19.03 -24.44
N SER A 251 -1.60 19.04 -25.70
CA SER A 251 -2.26 20.22 -26.28
C SER A 251 -3.46 20.69 -25.44
N THR A 252 -4.20 19.74 -24.86
CA THR A 252 -5.34 20.01 -23.95
C THR A 252 -4.94 20.42 -22.54
N ASP A 253 -3.69 20.18 -22.11
CA ASP A 253 -3.22 20.66 -20.80
C ASP A 253 -3.05 22.19 -20.84
N LYS A 254 -2.63 22.75 -21.99
CA LYS A 254 -2.42 24.20 -22.19
C LYS A 254 -3.69 25.03 -21.94
N ASP A 255 -4.86 24.50 -22.29
CA ASP A 255 -6.18 25.13 -22.04
C ASP A 255 -6.51 25.30 -20.54
N LEU A 256 -5.74 24.67 -19.65
CA LEU A 256 -5.91 24.77 -18.19
C LEU A 256 -5.06 25.88 -17.56
N TYR A 257 -4.09 26.44 -18.28
CA TYR A 257 -3.13 27.42 -17.76
C TYR A 257 -3.18 28.74 -18.55
N GLY A 258 -3.15 29.86 -17.83
CA GLY A 258 -3.13 31.20 -18.43
C GLY A 258 -1.97 32.04 -17.91
N LYS A 259 -1.60 33.07 -18.68
CA LYS A 259 -0.77 34.17 -18.16
C LYS A 259 -1.53 34.87 -17.03
N THR A 260 -0.82 35.27 -15.97
CA THR A 260 -1.47 35.86 -14.79
C THR A 260 -1.83 37.35 -14.93
N ASP A 261 -2.96 37.71 -14.32
CA ASP A 261 -3.47 39.06 -14.10
C ASP A 261 -2.95 39.70 -12.78
N TYR A 262 -2.13 39.01 -11.99
CA TYR A 262 -1.54 39.57 -10.76
C TYR A 262 -0.53 40.70 -11.05
N ASN A 263 -0.36 41.58 -10.06
CA ASN A 263 0.76 42.52 -9.97
C ASN A 263 1.84 41.97 -9.02
N TYR A 264 3.11 42.26 -9.31
CA TYR A 264 4.27 41.77 -8.52
C TYR A 264 4.16 42.01 -7.01
N SER A 265 3.52 43.11 -6.59
CA SER A 265 3.36 43.46 -5.17
C SER A 265 2.39 42.55 -4.40
N GLN A 266 1.46 41.86 -5.08
CA GLN A 266 0.32 41.17 -4.45
C GLN A 266 0.64 39.75 -3.96
N VAL A 267 1.61 39.08 -4.59
CA VAL A 267 1.89 37.64 -4.44
C VAL A 267 3.39 37.37 -4.26
N MET A 268 3.75 36.15 -3.87
CA MET A 268 5.14 35.71 -3.74
C MET A 268 5.42 34.36 -4.40
N PRO A 269 6.69 34.08 -4.77
CA PRO A 269 7.12 32.75 -5.20
C PRO A 269 6.92 31.72 -4.07
N PRO A 270 6.60 30.44 -4.39
CA PRO A 270 6.52 29.37 -3.41
C PRO A 270 7.85 29.18 -2.65
N PRO A 271 7.84 28.70 -1.39
CA PRO A 271 9.04 28.63 -0.55
C PRO A 271 10.27 27.96 -1.19
N ASN A 272 10.08 26.87 -1.95
CA ASN A 272 11.17 26.14 -2.61
C ASN A 272 11.70 26.83 -3.88
N TRP A 273 10.97 27.81 -4.43
CA TRP A 273 11.39 28.54 -5.63
C TRP A 273 12.32 29.71 -5.27
N ARG A 274 12.34 30.14 -4.00
CA ARG A 274 13.02 31.36 -3.52
C ARG A 274 14.55 31.38 -3.66
N GLU A 275 15.19 30.23 -3.92
CA GLU A 275 16.62 30.20 -4.24
C GLU A 275 16.92 30.74 -5.65
N GLN A 276 16.05 30.45 -6.62
CA GLN A 276 16.19 30.86 -8.03
C GLN A 276 15.33 32.09 -8.38
N TYR A 277 14.22 32.30 -7.65
CA TYR A 277 13.28 33.43 -7.78
C TYR A 277 12.98 34.00 -6.38
N PRO A 278 13.83 34.89 -5.83
CA PRO A 278 13.71 35.35 -4.43
C PRO A 278 12.39 36.07 -4.12
N GLU A 279 11.97 36.94 -5.03
CA GLU A 279 10.67 37.63 -5.03
C GLU A 279 10.18 37.80 -6.47
N TYR A 280 8.96 38.31 -6.68
CA TYR A 280 8.49 38.72 -8.00
C TYR A 280 8.72 40.22 -8.22
N SER A 281 9.35 40.58 -9.33
CA SER A 281 9.74 41.96 -9.67
C SER A 281 9.97 42.11 -11.18
N GLU A 282 10.40 43.29 -11.65
CA GLU A 282 10.81 43.45 -13.06
C GLU A 282 12.03 42.59 -13.44
N ASN A 283 12.92 42.31 -12.48
CA ASN A 283 14.06 41.41 -12.68
C ASN A 283 13.67 39.92 -12.56
N PHE A 284 12.63 39.63 -11.79
CA PHE A 284 12.08 38.28 -11.61
C PHE A 284 10.60 38.26 -12.02
N PRO A 285 10.29 38.35 -13.33
CA PRO A 285 8.93 38.40 -13.82
C PRO A 285 8.21 37.05 -13.59
N PHE A 286 6.88 37.10 -13.60
CA PHE A 286 6.05 35.89 -13.45
C PHE A 286 6.34 34.87 -14.56
N PRO A 287 6.54 33.58 -14.23
CA PRO A 287 6.66 32.54 -15.25
C PRO A 287 5.32 32.35 -15.96
N ASP A 288 5.34 32.33 -17.30
CA ASP A 288 4.14 32.10 -18.10
C ASP A 288 3.74 30.62 -18.08
N LEU A 289 2.75 30.28 -17.25
CA LEU A 289 2.26 28.92 -17.07
C LEU A 289 1.63 28.33 -18.36
N ASN A 290 1.25 29.15 -19.36
CA ASN A 290 0.70 28.67 -20.62
C ASN A 290 1.78 28.13 -21.57
N THR A 291 2.96 28.77 -21.61
CA THR A 291 4.10 28.34 -22.43
C THR A 291 5.09 27.43 -21.70
N TRP A 292 5.12 27.44 -20.36
CA TRP A 292 6.02 26.61 -19.55
C TRP A 292 5.55 25.15 -19.45
N GLU A 293 5.70 24.40 -20.54
CA GLU A 293 5.22 23.00 -20.64
C GLU A 293 5.78 22.05 -19.57
N ALA A 294 7.00 22.27 -19.07
CA ALA A 294 7.59 21.47 -18.00
C ALA A 294 6.78 21.56 -16.68
N PHE A 295 6.25 22.75 -16.35
CA PHE A 295 5.35 22.95 -15.22
C PHE A 295 4.02 22.19 -15.43
N GLN A 296 3.46 22.24 -16.65
CA GLN A 296 2.23 21.52 -17.01
C GLN A 296 2.39 20.00 -16.88
N VAL A 297 3.53 19.46 -17.35
CA VAL A 297 3.92 18.05 -17.18
C VAL A 297 4.08 17.67 -15.71
N TRP A 298 4.63 18.56 -14.88
CA TRP A 298 4.73 18.32 -13.43
C TRP A 298 3.34 18.27 -12.77
N MET A 299 2.53 19.31 -12.97
CA MET A 299 1.21 19.50 -12.36
C MET A 299 0.22 18.36 -12.66
N ARG A 300 0.35 17.70 -13.81
CA ARG A 300 -0.40 16.48 -14.17
C ARG A 300 0.12 15.27 -13.37
N THR A 301 -0.41 15.09 -12.16
CA THR A 301 0.10 14.15 -11.14
C THR A 301 0.14 12.68 -11.59
N ALA A 302 1.17 11.96 -11.13
CA ALA A 302 1.32 10.53 -11.36
C ALA A 302 0.49 9.69 -10.38
N GLY A 303 -0.04 8.55 -10.84
CA GLY A 303 -0.84 7.62 -10.03
C GLY A 303 -0.03 6.66 -9.13
N LEU A 304 1.29 6.59 -9.31
CA LEU A 304 2.22 5.70 -8.58
C LEU A 304 3.40 6.52 -8.03
N PRO A 305 4.07 6.06 -6.94
CA PRO A 305 5.22 6.76 -6.35
C PRO A 305 6.54 6.56 -7.10
N ALA A 306 6.57 5.64 -8.07
CA ALA A 306 7.60 5.54 -9.08
C ALA A 306 6.98 5.90 -10.44
N PHE A 307 7.52 6.92 -11.11
CA PHE A 307 6.94 7.45 -12.34
C PHE A 307 7.98 8.15 -13.22
N ALA A 308 7.70 8.24 -14.51
CA ALA A 308 8.49 8.99 -15.48
C ALA A 308 7.71 10.20 -16.02
N LYS A 309 8.41 11.31 -16.28
CA LYS A 309 7.88 12.57 -16.82
C LYS A 309 8.76 13.00 -18.00
N LEU A 310 8.14 13.44 -19.10
CA LEU A 310 8.88 13.86 -20.30
C LEU A 310 9.53 15.24 -20.08
N ALA A 311 10.84 15.37 -20.33
CA ALA A 311 11.55 16.65 -20.24
C ALA A 311 11.98 17.18 -21.61
N LEU A 312 12.48 16.30 -22.50
CA LEU A 312 12.93 16.67 -23.84
C LEU A 312 12.43 15.65 -24.87
N ARG A 313 12.15 16.09 -26.10
CA ARG A 313 11.83 15.22 -27.24
C ARG A 313 12.57 15.63 -28.51
N ASN A 314 12.81 14.67 -29.40
CA ASN A 314 13.15 14.93 -30.80
C ASN A 314 12.33 13.97 -31.66
N ASP A 315 11.55 14.52 -32.61
CA ASP A 315 10.67 13.76 -33.50
C ASP A 315 11.22 13.59 -34.91
N ASP A 316 12.30 14.31 -35.25
CA ASP A 316 12.75 14.56 -36.63
C ASP A 316 14.10 13.90 -36.95
N GLU A 317 15.07 13.96 -36.02
CA GLU A 317 16.42 13.40 -36.23
C GLU A 317 16.63 12.08 -35.47
N PRO A 318 17.09 10.99 -36.13
CA PRO A 318 17.51 9.77 -35.44
C PRO A 318 18.76 10.02 -34.60
N MET A 319 18.83 9.43 -33.40
CA MET A 319 20.06 9.43 -32.60
C MET A 319 21.00 8.35 -33.15
N ALA A 320 22.22 8.73 -33.52
CA ALA A 320 23.22 7.82 -34.07
C ALA A 320 23.80 6.91 -32.97
N ALA A 321 24.52 5.85 -33.36
CA ALA A 321 25.37 5.12 -32.43
C ALA A 321 26.61 5.98 -32.06
N GLY A 322 27.06 5.90 -30.81
CA GLY A 322 28.22 6.66 -30.31
C GLY A 322 28.15 7.04 -28.84
N ARG A 323 29.19 7.75 -28.36
CA ARG A 323 29.30 8.23 -26.97
C ARG A 323 28.64 9.59 -26.83
N TYR A 324 27.58 9.68 -26.04
CA TYR A 324 26.88 10.93 -25.77
C TYR A 324 27.22 11.47 -24.39
N GLN A 325 27.31 12.78 -24.26
CA GLN A 325 27.38 13.50 -22.99
C GLN A 325 26.14 14.37 -22.79
N ILE A 326 25.58 14.32 -21.57
CA ILE A 326 24.57 15.26 -21.06
C ILE A 326 25.13 16.02 -19.85
N GLU A 327 24.76 17.29 -19.77
CA GLU A 327 24.97 18.17 -18.61
C GLU A 327 23.62 18.31 -17.88
N VAL A 328 23.63 18.09 -16.57
CA VAL A 328 22.46 18.13 -15.69
C VAL A 328 22.75 19.03 -14.49
N TYR A 329 21.90 20.01 -14.23
CA TYR A 329 21.99 20.84 -13.02
C TYR A 329 21.25 20.13 -11.88
N ASP A 330 21.95 19.81 -10.79
CA ASP A 330 21.53 18.87 -9.73
C ASP A 330 20.87 19.59 -8.54
N TYR A 331 19.69 20.18 -8.76
CA TYR A 331 18.97 21.01 -7.78
C TYR A 331 17.97 20.27 -6.91
N PHE A 332 17.33 19.20 -7.41
CA PHE A 332 16.19 18.55 -6.76
C PHE A 332 16.65 17.47 -5.75
N PRO A 333 16.51 17.66 -4.42
CA PRO A 333 17.21 16.86 -3.43
C PRO A 333 16.43 15.57 -3.05
N VAL A 334 16.57 14.52 -3.87
CA VAL A 334 15.84 13.25 -3.66
C VAL A 334 16.22 12.50 -2.38
N THR A 335 17.45 12.70 -1.87
CA THR A 335 17.95 12.00 -0.68
C THR A 335 17.47 12.63 0.64
N VAL A 336 16.40 13.42 0.60
CA VAL A 336 15.67 13.94 1.78
C VAL A 336 14.49 13.03 2.14
N TYR A 337 14.04 12.19 1.20
CA TYR A 337 12.88 11.29 1.36
C TYR A 337 13.18 9.85 0.89
N ASP A 338 14.46 9.48 0.82
CA ASP A 338 14.94 8.18 0.32
C ASP A 338 14.36 7.80 -1.04
N GLY A 339 14.32 8.77 -1.96
CA GLY A 339 13.98 8.55 -3.36
C GLY A 339 15.22 8.61 -4.26
N THR A 340 15.05 8.15 -5.50
CA THR A 340 16.05 8.28 -6.55
C THR A 340 15.54 9.11 -7.73
N LYS A 341 16.48 9.67 -8.50
CA LYS A 341 16.26 10.31 -9.80
C LYS A 341 17.17 9.71 -10.87
N SER A 342 16.58 9.43 -12.02
CA SER A 342 17.26 8.86 -13.18
C SER A 342 16.89 9.61 -14.44
N ILE A 343 17.84 9.76 -15.36
CA ILE A 343 17.51 10.06 -16.77
C ILE A 343 17.10 8.75 -17.44
N LEU A 344 16.01 8.78 -18.20
CA LEU A 344 15.52 7.65 -19.00
C LEU A 344 15.36 8.11 -20.45
N ILE A 345 16.28 7.70 -21.32
CA ILE A 345 16.18 7.92 -22.76
C ILE A 345 15.51 6.69 -23.36
N SER A 346 14.37 6.87 -24.01
CA SER A 346 13.55 5.77 -24.53
C SER A 346 12.96 6.12 -25.90
N THR A 347 12.83 5.10 -26.74
CA THR A 347 12.03 5.14 -27.98
C THR A 347 10.57 4.77 -27.65
N ARG A 348 9.62 5.03 -28.56
CA ARG A 348 8.22 4.57 -28.38
C ARG A 348 7.74 3.69 -29.52
N THR A 349 6.89 2.73 -29.20
CA THR A 349 5.99 2.09 -30.17
C THR A 349 4.56 2.62 -30.02
N VAL A 350 3.62 2.07 -30.80
CA VAL A 350 2.18 2.35 -30.68
C VAL A 350 1.63 2.01 -29.28
N MET A 351 2.29 1.13 -28.53
CA MET A 351 1.92 0.75 -27.16
C MET A 351 2.60 1.60 -26.07
N GLY A 352 3.42 2.59 -26.44
CA GLY A 352 4.23 3.40 -25.53
C GLY A 352 5.66 2.89 -25.40
N GLY A 353 6.24 3.02 -24.20
CA GLY A 353 7.57 2.52 -23.84
C GLY A 353 7.56 1.02 -23.52
N ARG A 354 8.68 0.51 -22.98
CA ARG A 354 8.88 -0.91 -22.70
C ARG A 354 7.96 -1.38 -21.55
N ASN A 355 7.05 -2.30 -21.82
CA ASN A 355 6.20 -2.91 -20.81
C ASN A 355 5.76 -4.33 -21.20
N PRO A 356 6.48 -5.39 -20.79
CA PRO A 356 6.13 -6.76 -21.15
C PRO A 356 4.88 -7.28 -20.45
N PHE A 357 4.44 -6.67 -19.33
CA PHE A 357 3.36 -7.19 -18.49
C PHE A 357 2.06 -7.44 -19.26
N LEU A 358 1.66 -6.52 -20.14
CA LEU A 358 0.42 -6.66 -20.91
C LEU A 358 0.49 -7.85 -21.89
N GLY A 359 1.63 -8.05 -22.55
CA GLY A 359 1.84 -9.20 -23.44
C GLY A 359 1.88 -10.53 -22.68
N ILE A 360 2.58 -10.59 -21.54
CA ILE A 360 2.58 -11.77 -20.65
C ILE A 360 1.15 -12.09 -20.21
N ALA A 361 0.39 -11.10 -19.72
CA ALA A 361 -0.97 -11.30 -19.23
C ALA A 361 -1.91 -11.88 -20.31
N TYR A 362 -1.83 -11.38 -21.55
CA TYR A 362 -2.63 -11.91 -22.66
C TYR A 362 -2.24 -13.35 -23.04
N ILE A 363 -0.95 -13.70 -23.03
CA ILE A 363 -0.48 -15.07 -23.27
C ILE A 363 -0.92 -16.01 -22.14
N VAL A 364 -0.80 -15.59 -20.87
CA VAL A 364 -1.21 -16.41 -19.71
C VAL A 364 -2.72 -16.66 -19.71
N VAL A 365 -3.55 -15.63 -19.94
CA VAL A 365 -5.01 -15.82 -20.03
C VAL A 365 -5.39 -16.66 -21.25
N GLY A 366 -4.76 -16.44 -22.41
CA GLY A 366 -4.98 -17.24 -23.62
C GLY A 366 -4.62 -18.73 -23.43
N GLY A 367 -3.45 -19.01 -22.84
CA GLY A 367 -3.00 -20.36 -22.51
C GLY A 367 -3.90 -21.07 -21.49
N LEU A 368 -4.33 -20.35 -20.44
CA LEU A 368 -5.28 -20.85 -19.45
C LEU A 368 -6.65 -21.17 -20.10
N CYS A 369 -7.11 -20.36 -21.05
CA CYS A 369 -8.34 -20.64 -21.80
C CYS A 369 -8.24 -21.92 -22.65
N ILE A 370 -7.09 -22.15 -23.31
CA ILE A 370 -6.84 -23.37 -24.09
C ILE A 370 -6.75 -24.59 -23.16
N LEU A 371 -6.05 -24.48 -22.03
CA LEU A 371 -5.90 -25.56 -21.05
C LEU A 371 -7.25 -25.97 -20.43
N LEU A 372 -8.07 -25.00 -20.01
CA LEU A 372 -9.42 -25.28 -19.51
C LEU A 372 -10.34 -25.83 -20.62
N GLY A 373 -10.27 -25.30 -21.85
CA GLY A 373 -11.00 -25.84 -22.99
C GLY A 373 -10.65 -27.30 -23.29
N ALA A 374 -9.36 -27.66 -23.24
CA ALA A 374 -8.90 -29.03 -23.39
C ALA A 374 -9.38 -29.92 -22.23
N LEU A 375 -9.23 -29.49 -20.98
CA LEU A 375 -9.66 -30.24 -19.79
C LEU A 375 -11.18 -30.49 -19.76
N PHE A 376 -11.99 -29.48 -20.11
CA PHE A 376 -13.44 -29.63 -20.24
C PHE A 376 -13.84 -30.52 -21.43
N THR A 377 -13.08 -30.50 -22.53
CA THR A 377 -13.29 -31.44 -23.65
C THR A 377 -12.99 -32.88 -23.23
N VAL A 378 -11.86 -33.11 -22.56
CA VAL A 378 -11.45 -34.42 -22.02
C VAL A 378 -12.48 -34.96 -21.02
N THR A 379 -12.91 -34.17 -20.04
CA THR A 379 -13.91 -34.62 -19.05
C THR A 379 -15.28 -34.88 -19.69
N GLN A 380 -15.69 -34.10 -20.70
CA GLN A 380 -16.93 -34.33 -21.45
C GLN A 380 -16.90 -35.63 -22.29
N LEU A 381 -15.72 -36.03 -22.79
CA LEU A 381 -15.52 -37.28 -23.52
C LEU A 381 -15.51 -38.50 -22.59
N PHE A 382 -14.83 -38.43 -21.44
CA PHE A 382 -14.75 -39.54 -20.49
C PHE A 382 -15.98 -39.69 -19.57
N LYS A 383 -16.75 -38.63 -19.32
CA LYS A 383 -17.98 -38.67 -18.49
C LYS A 383 -19.13 -37.86 -19.12
N PRO A 384 -19.72 -38.31 -20.24
CA PRO A 384 -20.85 -37.63 -20.86
C PRO A 384 -22.13 -37.73 -20.00
N SER A 385 -22.46 -36.64 -19.29
CA SER A 385 -23.67 -36.57 -18.47
C SER A 385 -24.94 -36.57 -19.34
N ARG A 386 -25.82 -37.58 -19.19
CA ARG A 386 -27.16 -37.56 -19.79
C ARG A 386 -28.00 -36.44 -19.16
N ARG A 387 -28.62 -35.58 -19.99
CA ARG A 387 -29.61 -34.59 -19.52
C ARG A 387 -30.80 -35.33 -18.89
N ARG A 388 -31.32 -34.80 -17.78
CA ARG A 388 -32.63 -35.22 -17.25
C ARG A 388 -33.71 -34.90 -18.30
N GLN A 389 -34.40 -35.92 -18.80
CA GLN A 389 -35.78 -35.75 -19.27
C GLN A 389 -36.70 -35.73 -18.04
N PRO A 390 -37.80 -34.96 -18.04
CA PRO A 390 -38.82 -35.09 -17.01
C PRO A 390 -39.51 -36.44 -17.19
N GLN A 391 -39.53 -37.25 -16.14
CA GLN A 391 -40.44 -38.39 -16.04
C GLN A 391 -41.82 -37.83 -15.69
N THR A 392 -42.88 -38.34 -16.31
CA THR A 392 -44.26 -37.97 -15.97
C THR A 392 -44.66 -38.64 -14.67
N ASP A 393 -45.17 -37.87 -13.72
CA ASP A 393 -45.59 -38.37 -12.40
C ASP A 393 -46.95 -39.08 -12.47
N ASP A 394 -46.96 -40.40 -12.25
CA ASP A 394 -48.14 -41.13 -11.77
C ASP A 394 -48.16 -41.08 -10.23
N PRO A 395 -49.29 -40.76 -9.57
CA PRO A 395 -49.30 -40.49 -8.14
C PRO A 395 -49.67 -41.72 -7.29
N GLU A 396 -48.69 -42.55 -6.89
CA GLU A 396 -48.73 -43.25 -5.58
C GLU A 396 -47.39 -43.95 -5.24
N GLY A 397 -46.92 -43.82 -3.98
CA GLY A 397 -45.77 -44.55 -3.44
C GLY A 397 -44.77 -43.69 -2.63
N PRO A 398 -44.23 -44.18 -1.50
CA PRO A 398 -43.34 -43.40 -0.64
C PRO A 398 -41.92 -43.27 -1.21
N ALA A 399 -41.48 -42.03 -1.42
CA ALA A 399 -40.19 -41.71 -2.03
C ALA A 399 -38.98 -42.14 -1.17
N LYS A 400 -38.26 -43.18 -1.61
CA LYS A 400 -36.87 -43.42 -1.18
C LYS A 400 -35.99 -42.27 -1.68
N ARG A 401 -35.23 -41.63 -0.78
CA ARG A 401 -34.32 -40.53 -1.15
C ARG A 401 -33.20 -41.06 -2.07
N PRO A 402 -33.01 -40.52 -3.30
CA PRO A 402 -31.81 -40.80 -4.08
C PRO A 402 -30.61 -40.06 -3.48
N LEU A 403 -29.43 -40.67 -3.55
CA LEU A 403 -28.19 -40.06 -3.09
C LEU A 403 -27.78 -38.89 -4.02
N SER A 404 -27.47 -37.72 -3.46
CA SER A 404 -26.97 -36.58 -4.24
C SER A 404 -25.49 -36.75 -4.56
N ILE A 405 -25.18 -37.32 -5.72
CA ILE A 405 -23.82 -37.31 -6.28
C ILE A 405 -23.55 -35.90 -6.83
N THR A 406 -22.82 -35.09 -6.05
CA THR A 406 -22.68 -33.64 -6.27
C THR A 406 -21.31 -33.28 -6.85
N TYR A 407 -21.10 -33.50 -8.16
CA TYR A 407 -19.96 -32.96 -8.92
C TYR A 407 -20.32 -32.83 -10.42
N PRO A 408 -19.76 -31.87 -11.20
CA PRO A 408 -18.98 -30.70 -10.82
C PRO A 408 -19.55 -29.41 -11.47
N PHE A 409 -20.59 -28.79 -10.88
CA PHE A 409 -21.16 -27.54 -11.42
C PHE A 409 -20.37 -26.30 -10.97
N GLU A 410 -19.93 -26.29 -9.71
CA GLU A 410 -19.08 -25.26 -9.07
C GLU A 410 -17.92 -24.80 -9.95
N LEU A 411 -17.18 -25.73 -10.57
CA LEU A 411 -16.00 -25.41 -11.41
C LEU A 411 -16.35 -24.62 -12.67
N GLY A 412 -17.54 -24.79 -13.24
CA GLY A 412 -17.99 -24.04 -14.41
C GLY A 412 -18.34 -22.60 -14.06
N GLU A 413 -19.05 -22.39 -12.95
CA GLU A 413 -19.39 -21.06 -12.46
C GLU A 413 -18.15 -20.34 -11.91
N ALA A 414 -17.28 -21.02 -11.15
CA ALA A 414 -16.01 -20.47 -10.70
C ALA A 414 -15.09 -20.08 -11.86
N ALA A 415 -14.98 -20.89 -12.92
CA ALA A 415 -14.19 -20.55 -14.10
C ALA A 415 -14.77 -19.34 -14.87
N ILE A 416 -16.10 -19.18 -14.90
CA ILE A 416 -16.75 -18.02 -15.54
C ILE A 416 -16.65 -16.77 -14.66
N VAL A 417 -16.68 -16.90 -13.34
CA VAL A 417 -16.35 -15.80 -12.42
C VAL A 417 -14.88 -15.39 -12.58
N LEU A 418 -13.95 -16.34 -12.69
CA LEU A 418 -12.53 -16.06 -13.00
C LEU A 418 -12.37 -15.39 -14.37
N LEU A 419 -13.08 -15.84 -15.40
CA LEU A 419 -13.10 -15.18 -16.71
C LEU A 419 -13.68 -13.76 -16.65
N LEU A 420 -14.78 -13.54 -15.93
CA LEU A 420 -15.36 -12.21 -15.79
C LEU A 420 -14.49 -11.28 -14.93
N MET A 421 -13.82 -11.79 -13.90
CA MET A 421 -12.85 -11.04 -13.09
C MET A 421 -11.57 -10.73 -13.86
N THR A 422 -11.04 -11.68 -14.65
CA THR A 422 -9.87 -11.43 -15.51
C THR A 422 -10.22 -10.56 -16.73
N TRP A 423 -11.41 -10.69 -17.31
CA TRP A 423 -11.83 -9.84 -18.44
C TRP A 423 -12.18 -8.42 -17.97
N SER A 424 -12.80 -8.24 -16.80
CA SER A 424 -12.97 -6.91 -16.19
C SER A 424 -11.67 -6.33 -15.64
N GLY A 425 -10.77 -7.15 -15.11
CA GLY A 425 -9.41 -6.77 -14.70
C GLY A 425 -8.56 -6.32 -15.89
N VAL A 426 -8.51 -7.12 -16.95
CA VAL A 426 -7.83 -6.79 -18.22
C VAL A 426 -8.52 -5.63 -18.93
N TRP A 427 -9.85 -5.48 -18.88
CA TRP A 427 -10.51 -4.25 -19.37
C TRP A 427 -10.09 -3.04 -18.53
N CYS A 428 -10.05 -3.15 -17.20
CA CYS A 428 -9.63 -2.04 -16.33
C CYS A 428 -8.16 -1.66 -16.56
N LEU A 429 -7.27 -2.65 -16.72
CA LEU A 429 -5.85 -2.46 -17.02
C LEU A 429 -5.60 -1.94 -18.44
N THR A 430 -6.26 -2.49 -19.47
CA THR A 430 -6.18 -1.94 -20.84
C THR A 430 -6.79 -0.55 -20.92
N ARG A 431 -7.84 -0.23 -20.16
CA ARG A 431 -8.41 1.12 -20.06
C ARG A 431 -7.60 2.07 -19.19
N SER A 432 -6.74 1.55 -18.30
CA SER A 432 -5.71 2.33 -17.60
C SER A 432 -4.57 2.66 -18.57
N SER A 433 -4.06 1.67 -19.30
CA SER A 433 -3.06 1.81 -20.36
C SER A 433 -3.55 2.73 -21.49
N SER A 434 -4.80 2.57 -21.95
CA SER A 434 -5.38 3.37 -23.03
C SER A 434 -5.86 4.74 -22.57
N ARG A 435 -5.99 5.02 -21.26
CA ARG A 435 -6.27 6.38 -20.76
C ARG A 435 -5.06 7.31 -20.75
N GLN A 436 -3.91 6.85 -21.24
CA GLN A 436 -2.91 7.73 -21.83
C GLN A 436 -3.28 8.19 -23.26
N GLY A 437 -4.48 7.88 -23.78
CA GLY A 437 -5.00 8.40 -25.05
C GLY A 437 -6.53 8.50 -25.12
N SER A 438 -7.03 9.73 -25.24
CA SER A 438 -8.45 10.14 -25.47
C SER A 438 -9.45 10.11 -24.29
N ASP A 439 -10.23 11.20 -24.25
CA ASP A 439 -11.50 11.46 -23.55
C ASP A 439 -11.71 11.03 -22.09
N LEU A 440 -11.54 12.02 -21.19
CA LEU A 440 -12.46 12.21 -20.07
C LEU A 440 -12.77 13.70 -19.72
N GLY A 441 -12.61 14.61 -20.68
CA GLY A 441 -12.75 16.07 -20.49
C GLY A 441 -14.19 16.59 -20.37
N LYS A 442 -15.04 16.00 -19.50
CA LYS A 442 -16.32 16.51 -18.97
C LYS A 442 -17.04 15.44 -18.12
N PHE A 443 -16.94 15.51 -16.79
CA PHE A 443 -17.99 15.20 -15.79
C PHE A 443 -17.41 15.13 -14.37
N MET A 444 -17.38 16.25 -13.65
CA MET A 444 -17.62 16.37 -12.19
C MET A 444 -17.46 17.82 -11.74
N TYR A 445 -18.55 18.59 -11.83
CA TYR A 445 -18.74 19.84 -11.10
C TYR A 445 -20.20 19.89 -10.64
N LEU A 446 -20.41 19.70 -9.32
CA LEU A 446 -21.49 20.30 -8.52
C LEU A 446 -21.37 19.80 -7.07
N ASN A 447 -21.24 20.73 -6.13
CA ASN A 447 -21.13 20.43 -4.70
C ASN A 447 -22.49 20.08 -4.10
N HIS A 448 -22.53 19.13 -3.16
CA HIS A 448 -23.65 18.97 -2.24
C HIS A 448 -23.30 19.54 -0.84
N ARG A 449 -23.90 20.68 -0.51
CA ARG A 449 -24.11 21.16 0.87
C ARG A 449 -25.52 21.74 0.97
N ALA A 450 -26.45 20.98 1.56
CA ALA A 450 -27.70 21.50 2.13
C ALA A 450 -28.37 20.41 2.98
N SER A 451 -28.86 20.78 4.17
CA SER A 451 -29.69 19.92 5.03
C SER A 451 -31.16 19.91 4.55
N PRO A 452 -31.97 18.89 4.91
CA PRO A 452 -33.28 18.72 4.29
C PRO A 452 -34.33 19.71 4.82
N VAL A 453 -34.94 20.47 3.91
CA VAL A 453 -36.19 21.22 4.13
C VAL A 453 -37.30 20.58 3.30
N ARG A 454 -38.51 20.46 3.87
CA ARG A 454 -39.66 19.85 3.19
C ARG A 454 -40.06 20.68 1.96
N ILE A 455 -40.08 20.05 0.78
CA ILE A 455 -40.83 20.55 -0.37
C ILE A 455 -42.29 20.09 -0.25
N ARG A 456 -43.22 21.01 -0.48
CA ARG A 456 -44.63 20.74 -0.73
C ARG A 456 -44.95 21.38 -2.09
N GLU A 457 -45.16 20.57 -3.11
CA GLU A 457 -45.50 21.09 -4.44
C GLU A 457 -46.94 21.60 -4.46
N GLU A 458 -47.14 22.78 -5.04
CA GLU A 458 -48.40 23.17 -5.67
C GLU A 458 -48.16 23.42 -7.17
N VAL A 459 -49.24 23.37 -7.94
CA VAL A 459 -49.22 23.15 -9.39
C VAL A 459 -49.88 24.33 -10.09
N LYS A 460 -49.38 24.76 -11.27
CA LYS A 460 -50.17 24.94 -12.52
C LYS A 460 -49.44 25.64 -13.69
N HIS A 461 -49.86 25.19 -14.88
CA HIS A 461 -50.06 25.87 -16.19
C HIS A 461 -49.22 27.11 -16.58
N SER A 462 -48.58 27.23 -17.76
CA SER A 462 -48.70 26.68 -19.14
C SER A 462 -49.31 27.65 -20.16
N GLY A 463 -48.53 28.00 -21.20
CA GLY A 463 -48.95 28.76 -22.38
C GLY A 463 -47.91 28.74 -23.51
N VAL A 464 -48.27 29.25 -24.69
CA VAL A 464 -48.56 28.42 -25.89
C VAL A 464 -48.74 29.34 -27.13
N LYS A 465 -48.45 28.82 -28.35
CA LYS A 465 -48.44 29.48 -29.71
C LYS A 465 -47.06 30.03 -30.14
N LYS A 466 -46.65 30.02 -31.44
CA LYS A 466 -47.10 29.27 -32.65
C LYS A 466 -45.99 29.25 -33.75
N THR A 467 -46.24 28.45 -34.79
CA THR A 467 -45.57 28.26 -36.10
C THR A 467 -45.41 29.53 -36.99
N LEU A 468 -44.75 29.60 -38.17
CA LEU A 468 -44.54 28.63 -39.29
C LEU A 468 -43.49 29.11 -40.36
N ALA A 469 -42.93 28.21 -41.21
CA ALA A 469 -42.43 28.38 -42.61
C ALA A 469 -41.17 29.29 -42.89
N HIS A 470 -40.32 29.14 -43.93
CA HIS A 470 -40.04 28.14 -45.01
C HIS A 470 -38.55 28.32 -45.51
N ASN A 471 -37.94 27.87 -46.64
CA ASN A 471 -38.35 27.28 -47.95
C ASN A 471 -37.27 26.30 -48.56
N LYS A 472 -36.86 26.44 -49.85
CA LYS A 472 -35.92 25.63 -50.71
C LYS A 472 -35.38 26.51 -51.89
N PRO A 473 -34.66 26.05 -52.96
CA PRO A 473 -33.98 24.77 -53.31
C PRO A 473 -32.53 24.89 -53.92
N ILE A 474 -31.89 23.75 -54.29
CA ILE A 474 -30.68 23.62 -55.17
C ILE A 474 -30.79 22.33 -56.03
N LEU A 475 -30.13 22.23 -57.20
CA LEU A 475 -30.15 21.07 -58.14
C LEU A 475 -28.86 20.97 -59.00
N LEU A 476 -28.57 19.78 -59.58
CA LEU A 476 -27.46 19.38 -60.50
C LEU A 476 -26.08 19.16 -59.82
N LEU A 477 -25.53 17.93 -59.73
CA LEU A 477 -24.80 17.09 -60.74
C LEU A 477 -23.38 17.62 -61.08
N SER A 478 -22.28 16.83 -61.06
CA SER A 478 -22.10 15.37 -61.27
C SER A 478 -20.93 14.73 -60.47
N ALA A 479 -20.52 13.48 -60.77
CA ALA A 479 -19.61 12.59 -60.00
C ALA A 479 -18.31 12.25 -60.83
N PRO A 480 -17.35 11.35 -60.44
CA PRO A 480 -17.30 10.36 -59.35
C PRO A 480 -15.95 10.22 -58.55
N GLY A 481 -15.89 9.35 -57.52
CA GLY A 481 -14.64 8.98 -56.81
C GLY A 481 -14.82 8.14 -55.53
N ILE A 482 -14.72 6.81 -55.63
CA ILE A 482 -15.08 5.79 -54.61
C ILE A 482 -14.24 5.83 -53.32
N ILE A 483 -14.87 6.01 -52.14
CA ILE A 483 -14.51 5.36 -50.85
C ILE A 483 -15.83 5.13 -50.03
N PRO A 484 -16.07 3.93 -49.44
CA PRO A 484 -17.24 3.70 -48.58
C PRO A 484 -17.02 4.20 -47.13
N GLY A 485 -17.92 5.05 -46.64
CA GLY A 485 -17.87 5.57 -45.25
C GLY A 485 -18.70 4.76 -44.25
N ILE A 486 -18.22 4.67 -43.01
CA ILE A 486 -18.99 4.17 -41.87
C ILE A 486 -19.86 5.32 -41.33
N LEU A 487 -21.18 5.10 -41.22
CA LEU A 487 -22.12 6.10 -40.70
C LEU A 487 -22.64 5.69 -39.32
N ALA A 488 -22.65 6.63 -38.38
CA ALA A 488 -22.91 6.37 -36.97
C ALA A 488 -24.40 6.30 -36.63
N LEU A 489 -24.75 5.47 -35.64
CA LEU A 489 -26.01 5.59 -34.89
C LEU A 489 -25.71 5.95 -33.44
N ARG A 490 -26.17 7.13 -33.01
CA ARG A 490 -26.20 7.55 -31.60
C ARG A 490 -27.39 6.89 -30.89
N GLY A 491 -27.19 6.34 -29.71
CA GLY A 491 -28.28 5.89 -28.84
C GLY A 491 -27.79 5.39 -27.48
N VAL A 492 -28.56 5.71 -26.43
CA VAL A 492 -28.45 5.15 -25.06
C VAL A 492 -27.11 5.40 -24.32
N GLN A 493 -26.89 6.64 -23.87
CA GLN A 493 -26.20 6.85 -22.58
C GLN A 493 -27.18 6.48 -21.45
N GLY A 494 -26.71 5.83 -20.37
CA GLY A 494 -27.55 5.69 -19.17
C GLY A 494 -27.37 4.49 -18.21
N TYR A 495 -26.34 3.64 -18.32
CA TYR A 495 -26.13 2.54 -17.36
C TYR A 495 -24.64 2.34 -17.01
N VAL A 496 -24.16 3.01 -15.95
CA VAL A 496 -22.81 2.76 -15.36
C VAL A 496 -22.84 2.78 -13.82
N ALA A 497 -23.62 3.67 -13.19
CA ALA A 497 -23.64 3.83 -11.72
C ALA A 497 -24.39 2.73 -10.92
N GLY A 498 -24.85 1.65 -11.57
CA GLY A 498 -25.72 0.65 -10.94
C GLY A 498 -25.03 -0.64 -10.45
N VAL A 499 -23.82 -0.95 -10.91
CA VAL A 499 -23.25 -2.30 -10.75
C VAL A 499 -22.57 -2.51 -9.39
N GLU A 500 -21.80 -1.53 -8.92
CA GLU A 500 -21.10 -1.60 -7.63
C GLU A 500 -22.07 -1.64 -6.44
N TRP A 501 -23.21 -0.94 -6.53
CA TRP A 501 -24.25 -0.92 -5.49
C TRP A 501 -24.97 -2.27 -5.35
N LEU A 502 -25.16 -3.02 -6.45
CA LEU A 502 -25.88 -4.30 -6.42
C LEU A 502 -25.04 -5.44 -5.81
N CYS A 503 -23.72 -5.41 -5.99
CA CYS A 503 -22.82 -6.41 -5.41
C CYS A 503 -22.85 -6.37 -3.87
N SER A 504 -22.70 -5.16 -3.30
CA SER A 504 -22.79 -4.90 -1.86
C SER A 504 -24.16 -5.28 -1.27
N LEU A 505 -25.24 -5.07 -2.01
CA LEU A 505 -26.59 -5.41 -1.55
C LEU A 505 -26.83 -6.94 -1.53
N TRP A 506 -26.29 -7.69 -2.51
CA TRP A 506 -26.49 -9.14 -2.60
C TRP A 506 -25.71 -9.93 -1.55
N LEU A 507 -24.48 -9.49 -1.22
CA LEU A 507 -23.70 -10.03 -0.10
C LEU A 507 -24.39 -9.79 1.25
N CYS A 508 -24.90 -8.57 1.49
CA CYS A 508 -25.66 -8.23 2.70
C CYS A 508 -26.98 -9.01 2.85
N LEU A 509 -27.63 -9.39 1.75
CA LEU A 509 -28.89 -10.18 1.79
C LEU A 509 -28.64 -11.68 1.98
N SER A 510 -27.58 -12.23 1.39
CA SER A 510 -27.27 -13.67 1.46
C SER A 510 -26.90 -14.13 2.88
N ALA A 511 -26.31 -13.25 3.70
CA ALA A 511 -25.92 -13.56 5.07
C ALA A 511 -27.08 -13.70 6.08
N ARG A 512 -28.34 -13.37 5.70
CA ARG A 512 -29.46 -13.30 6.66
C ARG A 512 -30.43 -14.48 6.71
N HIS A 513 -30.22 -15.54 5.92
CA HIS A 513 -31.20 -16.62 5.77
C HIS A 513 -30.97 -17.91 6.57
N LYS A 514 -30.26 -17.84 7.71
CA LYS A 514 -30.23 -18.90 8.75
C LYS A 514 -30.26 -18.31 10.17
N TYR A 515 -31.46 -18.02 10.70
CA TYR A 515 -31.81 -18.20 12.12
C TYR A 515 -33.29 -17.87 12.37
N THR A 516 -34.07 -18.82 12.86
CA THR A 516 -35.48 -18.63 13.21
C THR A 516 -35.62 -18.02 14.62
N ARG A 517 -36.25 -16.84 14.75
CA ARG A 517 -36.60 -16.26 16.07
C ARG A 517 -38.09 -16.41 16.39
N LYS A 518 -38.38 -16.92 17.59
CA LYS A 518 -39.72 -16.85 18.23
C LYS A 518 -40.07 -15.39 18.55
N ARG A 519 -41.37 -15.07 18.62
CA ARG A 519 -41.89 -13.76 19.07
C ARG A 519 -41.84 -13.66 20.62
N PRO A 520 -41.53 -12.47 21.17
CA PRO A 520 -42.07 -12.00 22.44
C PRO A 520 -43.16 -10.93 22.23
N GLN A 521 -43.97 -10.67 23.26
CA GLN A 521 -45.03 -9.65 23.26
C GLN A 521 -44.50 -8.26 23.65
N ARG A 522 -45.29 -7.20 23.39
CA ARG A 522 -45.08 -5.86 23.96
C ARG A 522 -45.84 -5.71 25.28
N HIS A 523 -45.22 -5.12 26.29
CA HIS A 523 -45.90 -4.40 27.38
C HIS A 523 -45.58 -2.89 27.32
N ARG A 524 -46.24 -2.08 28.15
CA ARG A 524 -46.48 -0.64 27.92
C ARG A 524 -46.59 0.14 29.23
N GLN A 525 -45.67 1.07 29.49
CA GLN A 525 -45.77 2.21 30.43
C GLN A 525 -44.55 3.14 30.21
N SER A 526 -44.75 4.44 29.91
CA SER A 526 -44.59 5.61 30.82
C SER A 526 -43.21 5.73 31.50
N GLY A 527 -42.48 6.85 31.48
CA GLY A 527 -42.76 8.20 30.95
C GLY A 527 -42.72 9.27 32.06
N LEU A 528 -41.73 10.17 32.01
CA LEU A 528 -41.54 11.35 32.88
C LEU A 528 -40.46 12.29 32.27
N ASP A 529 -40.34 13.51 32.80
CA ASP A 529 -39.90 14.69 32.04
C ASP A 529 -38.51 15.31 32.38
N LEU A 530 -38.20 16.37 31.62
CA LEU A 530 -37.11 17.38 31.63
C LEU A 530 -36.82 18.04 33.01
N PRO A 531 -35.73 18.86 33.22
CA PRO A 531 -35.00 19.71 32.24
C PRO A 531 -33.45 19.75 32.38
N ALA A 532 -32.78 20.83 31.94
CA ALA A 532 -31.31 20.89 31.71
C ALA A 532 -30.65 22.29 31.94
N SER A 533 -29.30 22.33 31.91
CA SER A 533 -28.38 23.52 31.85
C SER A 533 -28.16 24.32 33.16
N PRO A 534 -27.17 25.26 33.27
CA PRO A 534 -26.00 25.58 32.40
C PRO A 534 -24.62 25.90 33.10
N ILE A 535 -23.53 25.93 32.30
CA ILE A 535 -22.34 26.86 32.25
C ILE A 535 -21.68 27.45 33.53
N SER A 536 -20.35 27.29 33.71
CA SER A 536 -19.25 28.31 33.85
C SER A 536 -17.91 27.60 34.22
N THR A 537 -16.73 27.71 33.56
CA THR A 537 -15.69 28.78 33.41
C THR A 537 -14.90 29.19 34.68
N ASN A 538 -13.63 28.76 34.85
CA ASN A 538 -12.41 29.62 34.78
C ASN A 538 -11.08 29.04 35.39
N SER A 539 -9.97 29.41 34.72
CA SER A 539 -8.57 29.70 35.18
C SER A 539 -7.83 28.92 36.30
N ALA A 540 -6.54 28.64 36.03
CA ALA A 540 -5.49 28.29 37.02
C ALA A 540 -4.95 29.55 37.78
N PRO A 541 -4.00 29.45 38.76
CA PRO A 541 -2.58 29.18 38.46
C PRO A 541 -1.80 28.35 39.53
N CYS A 542 -0.51 28.08 39.27
CA CYS A 542 0.46 27.55 40.23
C CYS A 542 0.99 28.64 41.21
N PRO A 543 1.75 28.27 42.25
CA PRO A 543 3.21 28.43 42.17
C PRO A 543 4.03 27.26 42.77
N ALA A 544 5.36 27.35 42.67
CA ALA A 544 6.33 26.28 43.02
C ALA A 544 7.07 26.52 44.35
N PHE A 545 7.84 25.52 44.82
CA PHE A 545 9.00 25.74 45.72
C PHE A 545 10.10 24.66 45.55
N ARG A 546 11.35 25.02 45.90
CA ARG A 546 12.55 24.15 45.94
C ARG A 546 12.77 23.53 47.33
N TRP A 547 13.65 22.52 47.47
CA TRP A 547 14.98 22.68 48.14
C TRP A 547 15.88 21.41 48.01
N HIS A 548 17.16 21.55 48.41
CA HIS A 548 18.27 20.58 48.23
C HIS A 548 18.38 19.49 49.32
N SER A 549 19.17 18.43 49.07
CA SER A 549 20.41 18.10 49.83
C SER A 549 21.22 16.92 49.26
N HIS A 550 22.53 16.85 49.60
CA HIS A 550 23.49 15.80 49.23
C HIS A 550 23.83 14.87 50.42
N VAL A 551 24.29 13.63 50.15
CA VAL A 551 25.30 12.89 50.95
C VAL A 551 26.21 12.07 50.00
N TYR A 552 27.46 11.79 50.42
CA TYR A 552 28.53 11.04 49.71
C TYR A 552 28.86 9.72 50.44
N ILE A 553 29.57 8.76 49.81
CA ILE A 553 30.82 8.10 50.31
C ILE A 553 31.38 7.02 49.34
N HIS A 554 32.67 6.69 49.52
CA HIS A 554 33.56 5.75 48.80
C HIS A 554 33.12 4.24 48.85
N SER A 555 33.77 3.25 48.19
CA SER A 555 35.20 3.07 47.83
C SER A 555 35.50 2.09 46.66
N SER A 556 36.79 1.92 46.33
CA SER A 556 37.37 0.99 45.31
C SER A 556 37.47 -0.47 45.85
N ASP A 557 38.08 -1.51 45.23
CA ASP A 557 39.23 -1.57 44.30
C ASP A 557 39.52 -3.01 43.73
N LEU A 558 40.56 -3.14 42.87
CA LEU A 558 41.50 -4.28 42.67
C LEU A 558 41.27 -5.51 41.72
N ARG A 559 41.94 -5.42 40.55
CA ARG A 559 43.04 -6.29 40.02
C ARG A 559 42.77 -7.60 39.19
N VAL A 560 43.77 -7.96 38.37
CA VAL A 560 43.82 -9.00 37.29
C VAL A 560 45.18 -9.74 37.26
N PRO A 561 45.26 -11.05 36.90
CA PRO A 561 46.20 -11.58 35.87
C PRO A 561 45.52 -12.68 34.98
N ILE A 562 45.81 -12.98 33.69
CA ILE A 562 46.99 -13.02 32.78
C ILE A 562 47.91 -14.25 32.95
N TRP A 563 48.24 -14.91 31.80
CA TRP A 563 49.34 -15.84 31.40
C TRP A 563 48.83 -17.03 30.50
N PRO A 564 49.60 -17.64 29.56
CA PRO A 564 49.33 -17.43 28.13
C PRO A 564 49.36 -18.68 27.20
N GLU A 565 49.70 -18.44 25.92
CA GLU A 565 49.63 -19.30 24.71
C GLU A 565 50.52 -20.57 24.67
N THR A 566 50.21 -21.48 23.73
CA THR A 566 51.21 -22.25 22.96
C THR A 566 50.65 -22.82 21.64
N LYS A 567 51.54 -23.08 20.67
CA LYS A 567 51.35 -23.65 19.30
C LYS A 567 52.73 -24.10 18.78
N PRO A 568 52.88 -24.79 17.62
CA PRO A 568 52.03 -25.78 16.93
C PRO A 568 52.86 -27.05 16.53
N GLN A 569 52.32 -28.01 15.73
CA GLN A 569 52.94 -28.46 14.45
C GLN A 569 52.18 -29.56 13.65
N TYR A 570 52.55 -29.63 12.36
CA TYR A 570 52.22 -30.55 11.24
C TYR A 570 52.16 -32.06 11.58
N SER A 571 51.47 -32.94 10.81
CA SER A 571 51.71 -33.18 9.37
C SER A 571 50.69 -34.11 8.65
N LYS A 572 50.70 -34.07 7.29
CA LYS A 572 50.71 -35.17 6.26
C LYS A 572 49.84 -36.45 6.41
N GLN A 573 49.38 -37.17 5.35
CA GLN A 573 49.27 -36.97 3.87
C GLN A 573 48.55 -38.22 3.24
N HIS A 574 48.03 -38.13 1.98
CA HIS A 574 47.50 -39.23 1.11
C HIS A 574 46.12 -39.86 1.44
N SER A 575 45.42 -40.59 0.53
CA SER A 575 45.18 -40.45 -0.94
C SER A 575 44.15 -41.51 -1.45
N MET A 576 43.60 -41.31 -2.67
CA MET A 576 42.76 -42.24 -3.49
C MET A 576 41.32 -42.51 -2.96
N LYS A 577 40.20 -42.37 -3.71
CA LYS A 577 39.74 -42.69 -5.11
C LYS A 577 39.06 -44.07 -5.24
N GLY A 578 37.76 -44.12 -5.60
CA GLY A 578 37.06 -45.36 -5.99
C GLY A 578 35.55 -45.18 -6.28
N LEU A 579 35.05 -45.74 -7.40
CA LEU A 579 33.73 -45.49 -8.02
C LEU A 579 32.49 -46.16 -7.35
N SER A 580 31.37 -45.44 -7.47
CA SER A 580 29.96 -45.82 -7.76
C SER A 580 29.54 -47.29 -8.01
N ILE A 581 28.31 -47.68 -7.57
CA ILE A 581 27.17 -48.14 -8.44
C ILE A 581 25.87 -48.48 -7.62
N LEU A 582 24.72 -48.38 -8.32
CA LEU A 582 23.27 -48.48 -8.01
C LEU A 582 22.68 -49.55 -7.05
N ALA A 583 21.42 -49.27 -6.62
CA ALA A 583 20.22 -50.17 -6.52
C ALA A 583 19.61 -50.59 -5.14
N ALA A 584 18.62 -49.78 -4.69
CA ALA A 584 17.27 -50.13 -4.20
C ALA A 584 16.94 -51.34 -3.27
N VAL A 585 16.43 -50.98 -2.06
CA VAL A 585 15.25 -51.54 -1.33
C VAL A 585 15.21 -53.02 -0.89
N ALA A 586 15.39 -53.27 0.43
CA ALA A 586 14.36 -53.80 1.35
C ALA A 586 14.86 -54.06 2.80
N GLY A 587 14.02 -53.81 3.82
CA GLY A 587 13.85 -54.75 4.96
C GLY A 587 14.72 -54.70 6.24
N LEU A 588 14.66 -53.60 7.01
CA LEU A 588 14.58 -53.54 8.50
C LEU A 588 15.55 -54.31 9.45
N ILE A 589 16.02 -53.58 10.50
CA ILE A 589 16.43 -54.06 11.86
C ILE A 589 17.76 -54.86 11.93
N THR A 590 18.80 -54.52 12.74
CA THR A 590 18.95 -53.52 13.84
C THR A 590 20.37 -52.91 13.85
N LEU A 591 20.49 -51.60 14.09
CA LEU A 591 21.45 -50.99 15.03
C LEU A 591 21.24 -49.46 15.07
N ALA A 592 20.80 -48.96 16.22
CA ALA A 592 20.83 -47.54 16.59
C ALA A 592 22.26 -47.21 17.09
N SER A 593 22.77 -45.99 17.18
CA SER A 593 22.41 -44.62 16.80
C SER A 593 23.56 -43.79 17.36
N ALA A 594 24.03 -42.76 16.65
CA ALA A 594 24.98 -41.78 17.20
C ALA A 594 24.58 -40.38 16.76
N ARG A 595 23.41 -39.94 17.22
CA ARG A 595 22.95 -38.55 17.17
C ARG A 595 22.53 -38.14 18.58
N GLY A 596 23.02 -37.01 19.08
CA GLY A 596 22.40 -36.32 20.20
C GLY A 596 21.03 -35.81 19.74
N HIS A 597 19.96 -36.27 20.40
CA HIS A 597 18.58 -35.92 20.08
C HIS A 597 17.80 -35.86 21.39
N PHE A 598 17.44 -34.64 21.81
CA PHE A 598 16.55 -34.40 22.94
C PHE A 598 15.27 -35.23 22.81
N VAL A 599 14.88 -35.93 23.88
CA VAL A 599 13.77 -36.89 23.85
C VAL A 599 12.45 -36.17 24.15
N LYS A 600 11.55 -36.11 23.15
CA LYS A 600 10.24 -35.45 23.27
C LYS A 600 9.23 -36.30 24.04
N THR A 601 9.07 -36.05 25.34
CA THR A 601 8.14 -36.79 26.21
C THR A 601 6.70 -36.27 26.12
N ASN A 602 5.79 -37.08 25.57
CA ASN A 602 4.33 -36.88 25.55
C ASN A 602 3.85 -35.44 25.20
N GLY A 603 4.51 -34.82 24.21
CA GLY A 603 4.00 -33.66 23.47
C GLY A 603 3.81 -32.35 24.26
N THR A 604 4.20 -32.31 25.54
CA THR A 604 3.91 -31.19 26.45
C THR A 604 5.10 -30.78 27.32
N HIS A 605 6.09 -31.66 27.47
CA HIS A 605 7.29 -31.43 28.27
C HIS A 605 8.54 -31.97 27.56
N PHE A 606 9.68 -31.33 27.80
CA PHE A 606 11.02 -31.72 27.33
C PHE A 606 11.96 -31.87 28.52
N GLU A 607 12.95 -32.75 28.42
CA GLU A 607 13.95 -32.98 29.46
C GLU A 607 15.36 -32.55 29.00
N ASP A 608 16.04 -31.74 29.81
CA ASP A 608 17.44 -31.36 29.58
C ASP A 608 18.39 -32.52 29.94
N GLU A 609 19.05 -33.10 28.93
CA GLU A 609 20.01 -34.21 29.07
C GLU A 609 21.15 -33.95 30.09
N LYS A 610 21.44 -32.69 30.46
CA LYS A 610 22.50 -32.35 31.43
C LYS A 610 22.00 -32.20 32.86
N THR A 611 20.74 -31.84 33.07
CA THR A 611 20.21 -31.55 34.42
C THR A 611 19.01 -32.41 34.83
N GLY A 612 18.45 -33.21 33.92
CA GLY A 612 17.26 -34.04 34.17
C GLY A 612 16.01 -33.24 34.49
N LYS A 613 16.01 -31.92 34.22
CA LYS A 613 14.88 -31.03 34.49
C LYS A 613 13.90 -31.08 33.33
N GLN A 614 12.63 -31.27 33.66
CA GLN A 614 11.54 -31.18 32.70
C GLN A 614 10.95 -29.77 32.65
N PHE A 615 10.85 -29.24 31.44
CA PHE A 615 10.28 -27.93 31.13
C PHE A 615 9.10 -28.10 30.17
N ARG A 616 8.18 -27.13 30.12
CA ARG A 616 7.14 -27.11 29.07
C ARG A 616 7.69 -26.60 27.74
N HIS A 617 6.93 -26.75 26.67
CA HIS A 617 7.19 -26.03 25.42
C HIS A 617 6.78 -24.56 25.58
N PHE A 618 7.60 -23.62 25.11
CA PHE A 618 7.15 -22.26 24.84
C PHE A 618 6.48 -22.23 23.46
N GLY A 619 5.39 -21.51 23.33
CA GLY A 619 4.70 -21.35 22.06
C GLY A 619 3.80 -20.14 22.08
N CYS A 620 3.85 -19.33 21.02
CA CYS A 620 3.03 -18.14 20.83
C CYS A 620 2.53 -18.08 19.38
N ASP A 621 1.35 -17.49 19.16
CA ASP A 621 0.73 -17.39 17.82
C ASP A 621 0.84 -15.97 17.25
N VAL A 622 2.07 -15.50 17.09
CA VAL A 622 2.40 -14.21 16.45
C VAL A 622 3.34 -14.49 15.28
N SER A 623 3.09 -13.84 14.15
CA SER A 623 3.93 -13.98 12.94
C SER A 623 3.70 -12.81 12.00
N ARG A 624 4.49 -12.70 10.93
CA ARG A 624 4.27 -11.70 9.87
C ARG A 624 2.89 -11.81 9.22
N GLY A 625 2.23 -12.98 9.29
CA GLY A 625 0.84 -13.16 8.85
C GLY A 625 -0.20 -12.42 9.70
N HIS A 626 0.10 -12.18 10.98
CA HIS A 626 -0.72 -11.38 11.90
C HIS A 626 -0.45 -9.87 11.78
N GLY A 627 0.59 -9.47 11.04
CA GLY A 627 0.91 -8.08 10.75
C GLY A 627 -0.10 -7.44 9.79
N GLY A 628 -0.67 -6.30 10.18
CA GLY A 628 -1.48 -5.49 9.27
C GLY A 628 -0.66 -5.05 8.04
N LYS A 629 -1.32 -4.86 6.88
CA LYS A 629 -0.62 -4.53 5.62
C LYS A 629 0.41 -3.41 5.76
N HIS A 630 0.08 -2.32 6.45
CA HIS A 630 0.99 -1.19 6.65
C HIS A 630 2.21 -1.54 7.53
N PHE A 631 2.02 -2.38 8.55
CA PHE A 631 3.13 -2.90 9.36
C PHE A 631 4.08 -3.73 8.50
N ASN A 632 3.56 -4.69 7.74
CA ASN A 632 4.39 -5.52 6.86
C ASN A 632 5.13 -4.70 5.78
N GLU A 633 4.47 -3.71 5.18
CA GLU A 633 5.12 -2.75 4.26
C GLU A 633 6.20 -1.91 4.96
N THR A 634 6.01 -1.49 6.21
CA THR A 634 7.02 -0.74 6.98
C THR A 634 8.22 -1.61 7.36
N ILE A 635 8.02 -2.81 7.92
CA ILE A 635 9.13 -3.68 8.31
C ILE A 635 9.98 -4.05 7.08
N GLU A 636 9.34 -4.33 5.94
CA GLU A 636 10.05 -4.66 4.71
C GLU A 636 10.83 -3.45 4.13
N LYS A 637 10.33 -2.22 4.31
CA LYS A 637 11.08 -0.99 4.00
C LYS A 637 12.30 -0.82 4.91
N LEU A 638 12.12 -0.95 6.23
CA LEU A 638 13.22 -0.88 7.21
C LEU A 638 14.29 -1.95 6.92
N HIS A 639 13.87 -3.16 6.56
CA HIS A 639 14.78 -4.25 6.16
C HIS A 639 15.60 -3.90 4.91
N LYS A 640 14.94 -3.38 3.87
CA LYS A 640 15.59 -3.00 2.61
C LYS A 640 16.57 -1.84 2.81
N ALA A 641 16.24 -0.85 3.63
CA ALA A 641 17.17 0.21 4.02
C ALA A 641 18.42 -0.34 4.74
N HIS A 642 18.27 -1.29 5.66
CA HIS A 642 19.41 -1.95 6.32
C HIS A 642 20.24 -2.80 5.34
N LYS A 643 19.61 -3.60 4.47
CA LYS A 643 20.31 -4.44 3.48
C LYS A 643 21.02 -3.65 2.38
N GLN A 644 20.55 -2.45 2.03
CA GLN A 644 21.20 -1.59 1.03
C GLN A 644 22.47 -0.90 1.56
N HIS A 645 22.70 -0.88 2.88
CA HIS A 645 23.91 -0.30 3.49
C HIS A 645 24.63 -1.24 4.49
N PRO A 646 25.21 -2.38 4.05
CA PRO A 646 25.85 -3.36 4.95
C PRO A 646 27.12 -2.89 5.70
N LYS A 647 27.57 -1.64 5.50
CA LYS A 647 28.84 -1.10 6.02
C LYS A 647 28.70 -0.03 7.11
N VAL A 648 27.52 0.12 7.72
CA VAL A 648 27.38 0.91 8.96
C VAL A 648 28.27 0.34 10.10
N GLY A 649 28.67 -0.93 9.99
CA GLY A 649 29.55 -1.65 10.90
C GLY A 649 31.06 -1.38 10.81
N THR A 650 31.60 -0.35 10.14
CA THR A 650 32.93 0.21 10.51
C THR A 650 33.28 1.58 9.89
N ARG A 651 33.70 2.49 10.78
CA ARG A 651 34.59 3.64 10.50
C ARG A 651 34.09 4.79 9.58
N ALA A 652 32.79 5.09 9.58
CA ALA A 652 32.31 6.45 9.32
C ALA A 652 31.01 6.77 10.10
N PRO A 653 30.94 7.91 10.82
CA PRO A 653 31.90 8.37 11.83
C PRO A 653 31.33 8.21 13.25
N ARG A 654 32.21 8.14 14.26
CA ARG A 654 31.83 8.23 15.69
C ARG A 654 31.17 9.57 16.10
N GLY A 655 30.94 10.47 15.15
CA GLY A 655 30.18 11.72 15.33
C GLY A 655 28.70 11.63 14.95
N MET A 656 28.27 10.74 14.05
CA MET A 656 26.89 10.80 13.50
C MET A 656 25.89 9.95 14.31
N ILE A 657 26.30 8.78 14.81
CA ILE A 657 25.57 8.10 15.92
C ILE A 657 25.55 9.02 17.16
N ARG A 658 26.54 9.92 17.30
CA ARG A 658 26.58 10.96 18.35
C ARG A 658 25.86 12.27 17.99
N GLN A 659 25.10 12.29 16.89
CA GLN A 659 24.20 13.40 16.52
C GLN A 659 22.73 12.94 16.41
N THR A 660 22.45 11.66 16.11
CA THR A 660 21.12 11.09 16.37
C THR A 660 20.92 10.67 17.83
N ALA A 661 21.96 10.25 18.55
CA ALA A 661 21.93 10.15 20.03
C ALA A 661 22.26 11.50 20.74
N ALA A 662 22.17 12.63 20.03
CA ALA A 662 22.23 13.98 20.60
C ALA A 662 21.06 14.89 20.14
N GLN A 663 20.20 14.43 19.24
CA GLN A 663 18.77 14.53 19.55
C GLN A 663 18.54 13.75 20.86
N VAL A 664 17.75 14.30 21.78
CA VAL A 664 17.38 13.56 22.98
C VAL A 664 16.50 12.41 22.54
N ALA A 665 17.00 11.17 22.65
CA ALA A 665 16.18 9.98 22.53
C ALA A 665 15.11 10.06 23.64
N THR A 666 13.92 10.53 23.27
CA THR A 666 12.83 10.80 24.22
C THR A 666 12.43 9.49 24.88
N PRO A 667 12.65 9.31 26.20
CA PRO A 667 12.47 8.01 26.84
C PRO A 667 11.08 7.47 26.57
N ILE A 668 11.02 6.19 26.16
CA ILE A 668 9.78 5.54 25.75
C ILE A 668 8.99 5.19 27.00
N ALA A 669 8.25 6.18 27.50
CA ALA A 669 7.36 6.06 28.64
C ALA A 669 6.00 5.49 28.19
N VAL A 670 5.68 4.31 28.71
CA VAL A 670 4.49 3.52 28.38
C VAL A 670 3.68 3.29 29.66
N ASN A 671 2.45 3.79 29.74
CA ASN A 671 1.55 3.37 30.82
C ASN A 671 1.08 1.95 30.51
N THR A 672 1.10 1.09 31.51
CA THR A 672 0.76 -0.33 31.38
C THR A 672 -0.36 -0.70 32.34
N TYR A 673 -1.40 -1.34 31.80
CA TYR A 673 -2.56 -1.82 32.52
C TYR A 673 -2.53 -3.34 32.58
N PHE A 674 -2.59 -3.90 33.80
CA PHE A 674 -2.66 -5.35 34.01
C PHE A 674 -4.10 -5.76 34.34
N HIS A 675 -4.62 -6.70 33.57
CA HIS A 675 -5.92 -7.32 33.79
C HIS A 675 -5.71 -8.78 34.13
N ILE A 676 -6.00 -9.19 35.36
CA ILE A 676 -5.82 -10.56 35.83
C ILE A 676 -7.20 -11.23 35.80
N ILE A 677 -7.36 -12.20 34.90
CA ILE A 677 -8.61 -12.91 34.68
C ILE A 677 -8.48 -14.33 35.22
N SER A 678 -9.21 -14.59 36.31
CA SER A 678 -9.24 -15.89 36.98
C SER A 678 -10.54 -16.63 36.71
N SER A 679 -10.46 -17.96 36.60
CA SER A 679 -11.65 -18.80 36.79
C SER A 679 -12.09 -18.75 38.26
N THR A 680 -13.32 -19.16 38.54
CA THR A 680 -13.87 -19.29 39.90
C THR A 680 -13.05 -20.28 40.73
N ALA A 681 -12.44 -21.29 40.10
CA ALA A 681 -11.55 -22.26 40.76
C ALA A 681 -10.16 -21.66 41.09
N ASN A 682 -9.62 -20.80 40.23
CA ASN A 682 -8.30 -20.17 40.40
C ASN A 682 -8.38 -18.74 40.98
N ALA A 683 -9.53 -18.31 41.49
CA ALA A 683 -9.73 -16.97 42.04
C ALA A 683 -8.81 -16.72 43.24
N GLY A 684 -7.98 -15.66 43.15
CA GLY A 684 -7.00 -15.31 44.20
C GLY A 684 -5.70 -16.12 44.18
N THR A 685 -5.47 -16.98 43.18
CA THR A 685 -4.17 -17.67 43.00
C THR A 685 -3.05 -16.73 42.58
N ILE A 686 -3.37 -15.66 41.85
CA ILE A 686 -2.46 -14.60 41.45
C ILE A 686 -2.59 -13.43 42.43
N THR A 687 -1.47 -12.93 42.96
CA THR A 687 -1.45 -11.82 43.93
C THR A 687 -1.00 -10.50 43.31
N GLN A 688 -1.24 -9.39 44.02
CA GLN A 688 -0.69 -8.09 43.63
C GLN A 688 0.86 -8.08 43.67
N ASP A 689 1.48 -8.92 44.51
CA ASP A 689 2.94 -9.04 44.55
C ASP A 689 3.49 -9.70 43.28
N MET A 690 2.81 -10.71 42.74
CA MET A 690 3.15 -11.32 41.44
C MET A 690 3.01 -10.30 40.30
N ALA A 691 1.95 -9.48 40.31
CA ALA A 691 1.76 -8.39 39.35
C ALA A 691 2.89 -7.34 39.45
N THR A 692 3.27 -6.96 40.67
CA THR A 692 4.37 -6.01 40.92
C THR A 692 5.72 -6.57 40.47
N GLN A 693 6.00 -7.85 40.74
CA GLN A 693 7.21 -8.53 40.27
C GLN A 693 7.22 -8.69 38.75
N GLN A 694 6.07 -8.96 38.12
CA GLN A 694 5.94 -9.02 36.66
C GLN A 694 6.25 -7.66 36.00
N MET A 695 5.86 -6.55 36.63
CA MET A 695 6.27 -5.21 36.19
C MET A 695 7.77 -4.96 36.39
N ALA A 696 8.36 -5.48 37.47
CA ALA A 696 9.81 -5.41 37.67
C ALA A 696 10.58 -6.24 36.62
N ALA A 697 10.09 -7.42 36.23
CA ALA A 697 10.67 -8.25 35.18
C ALA A 697 10.65 -7.56 33.80
N LEU A 698 9.53 -6.93 33.45
CA LEU A 698 9.41 -6.07 32.25
C LEU A 698 10.43 -4.93 32.28
N ASN A 699 10.44 -4.12 33.34
CA ASN A 699 11.36 -2.99 33.46
C ASN A 699 12.84 -3.41 33.51
N THR A 700 13.15 -4.60 34.03
CA THR A 700 14.52 -5.15 34.01
C THR A 700 14.98 -5.46 32.59
N ALA A 701 14.08 -5.92 31.71
CA ALA A 701 14.37 -6.15 30.30
C ALA A 701 14.42 -4.86 29.47
N TYR A 702 13.56 -3.86 29.77
CA TYR A 702 13.37 -2.70 28.90
C TYR A 702 14.13 -1.41 29.29
N ASN A 703 14.35 -1.15 30.59
CA ASN A 703 15.05 0.07 31.03
C ASN A 703 16.50 0.21 30.50
N PRO A 704 17.30 -0.85 30.29
CA PRO A 704 18.63 -0.74 29.67
C PRO A 704 18.63 -0.07 28.29
N TYR A 705 17.48 -0.07 27.62
CA TYR A 705 17.27 0.44 26.26
C TYR A 705 16.43 1.74 26.23
N GLY A 706 16.25 2.43 27.37
CA GLY A 706 15.51 3.70 27.44
C GLY A 706 13.98 3.57 27.34
N ILE A 707 13.45 2.36 27.47
CA ILE A 707 12.01 2.05 27.47
C ILE A 707 11.59 1.79 28.92
N THR A 708 10.62 2.56 29.42
CA THR A 708 10.15 2.46 30.82
C THR A 708 8.65 2.22 30.86
N LEU A 709 8.25 1.15 31.56
CA LEU A 709 6.87 0.66 31.65
C LEU A 709 6.32 0.98 33.04
N THR A 710 5.35 1.88 33.12
CA THR A 710 4.73 2.30 34.39
C THR A 710 3.43 1.53 34.61
N LEU A 711 3.34 0.74 35.68
CA LEU A 711 2.07 0.10 36.07
C LEU A 711 1.06 1.16 36.53
N ALA A 712 0.03 1.39 35.71
CA ALA A 712 -0.96 2.43 35.93
C ALA A 712 -2.20 1.94 36.69
N ASP A 713 -2.55 0.65 36.56
CA ASP A 713 -3.59 -0.02 37.35
C ASP A 713 -3.44 -1.55 37.25
N THR A 714 -4.00 -2.29 38.22
CA THR A 714 -4.14 -3.76 38.20
C THR A 714 -5.57 -4.16 38.54
N THR A 715 -6.31 -4.75 37.59
CA THR A 715 -7.70 -5.18 37.81
C THR A 715 -7.82 -6.69 37.89
N PHE A 716 -8.34 -7.21 39.00
CA PHE A 716 -8.71 -8.63 39.14
C PHE A 716 -10.15 -8.86 38.68
N THR A 717 -10.40 -9.89 37.88
CA THR A 717 -11.72 -10.22 37.33
C THR A 717 -11.95 -11.73 37.37
N THR A 718 -12.93 -12.18 38.14
CA THR A 718 -13.34 -13.60 38.14
C THR A 718 -14.40 -13.84 37.05
N ASN A 719 -14.05 -14.60 36.01
CA ASN A 719 -14.95 -14.98 34.93
C ASN A 719 -14.41 -16.23 34.22
N ASP A 720 -15.10 -17.37 34.38
CA ASP A 720 -14.66 -18.67 33.85
C ASP A 720 -14.44 -18.64 32.32
N ALA A 721 -15.35 -18.05 31.54
CA ALA A 721 -15.23 -17.99 30.08
C ALA A 721 -14.04 -17.14 29.62
N TRP A 722 -13.85 -15.96 30.23
CA TRP A 722 -12.74 -15.08 29.90
C TRP A 722 -11.38 -15.59 30.42
N SER A 723 -11.36 -16.35 31.51
CA SER A 723 -10.13 -16.95 32.06
C SER A 723 -9.50 -18.00 31.14
N ILE A 724 -10.32 -18.61 30.27
CA ILE A 724 -9.90 -19.59 29.27
C ILE A 724 -9.64 -18.92 27.91
N ALA A 725 -10.43 -17.89 27.57
CA ALA A 725 -10.36 -17.15 26.30
C ALA A 725 -10.49 -18.03 25.03
N ALA A 726 -11.25 -19.14 25.12
CA ALA A 726 -11.37 -20.15 24.07
C ALA A 726 -12.03 -19.68 22.75
N SER A 727 -12.50 -18.44 22.64
CA SER A 727 -13.06 -17.90 21.40
C SER A 727 -12.71 -16.42 21.18
N GLU A 728 -12.65 -16.03 19.90
CA GLU A 728 -12.50 -14.63 19.46
C GLU A 728 -13.60 -13.72 20.03
N ALA A 729 -14.81 -14.25 20.23
CA ALA A 729 -15.93 -13.51 20.82
C ALA A 729 -15.69 -13.23 22.31
N ASP A 730 -15.13 -14.19 23.06
CA ASP A 730 -14.78 -14.01 24.48
C ASP A 730 -13.61 -13.04 24.64
N MET A 731 -12.57 -13.15 23.81
CA MET A 731 -11.46 -12.17 23.77
C MET A 731 -11.98 -10.76 23.44
N THR A 732 -12.85 -10.64 22.44
CA THR A 732 -13.41 -9.34 22.05
C THR A 732 -14.27 -8.75 23.17
N ALA A 733 -15.11 -9.55 23.82
CA ALA A 733 -15.94 -9.12 24.95
C ALA A 733 -15.08 -8.67 26.14
N LEU A 734 -14.06 -9.46 26.49
CA LEU A 734 -13.09 -9.17 27.55
C LEU A 734 -12.37 -7.83 27.30
N LYS A 735 -11.72 -7.68 26.14
CA LYS A 735 -10.97 -6.46 25.83
C LYS A 735 -11.88 -5.23 25.70
N THR A 736 -13.10 -5.39 25.18
CA THR A 736 -14.13 -4.33 25.15
C THR A 736 -14.57 -3.89 26.55
N ALA A 737 -14.63 -4.82 27.51
CA ALA A 737 -15.06 -4.53 28.88
C ALA A 737 -13.94 -3.94 29.76
N LEU A 738 -12.68 -4.36 29.55
CA LEU A 738 -11.58 -4.05 30.47
C LEU A 738 -10.52 -3.06 29.97
N ARG A 739 -10.33 -2.87 28.65
CA ARG A 739 -9.21 -2.04 28.13
C ARG A 739 -9.23 -0.62 28.71
N LYS A 740 -8.05 -0.14 29.14
CA LYS A 740 -7.83 1.23 29.64
C LYS A 740 -6.79 1.98 28.80
N GLY A 741 -6.79 3.30 28.92
CA GLY A 741 -5.88 4.19 28.20
C GLY A 741 -6.19 4.35 26.71
N THR A 742 -5.18 4.84 25.99
CA THR A 742 -5.18 5.19 24.57
C THR A 742 -4.58 4.07 23.70
N TYR A 743 -4.22 4.35 22.45
CA TYR A 743 -3.43 3.42 21.61
C TYR A 743 -1.93 3.39 21.99
N LYS A 744 -1.44 4.39 22.75
CA LYS A 744 -0.07 4.45 23.27
C LYS A 744 0.13 3.59 24.52
N ASP A 745 -0.95 3.23 25.22
CA ASP A 745 -0.88 2.56 26.52
C ASP A 745 -1.04 1.04 26.37
N LEU A 746 -0.12 0.28 26.97
CA LEU A 746 -0.08 -1.18 26.90
C LEU A 746 -1.14 -1.78 27.82
N ASN A 747 -1.87 -2.77 27.33
CA ASN A 747 -2.84 -3.55 28.11
C ASN A 747 -2.41 -5.02 28.04
N ILE A 748 -2.14 -5.65 29.19
CA ILE A 748 -1.82 -7.08 29.29
C ILE A 748 -2.90 -7.80 30.08
N TYR A 749 -3.47 -8.84 29.47
CA TYR A 749 -4.51 -9.70 29.98
C TYR A 749 -3.85 -11.02 30.42
N PHE A 750 -3.79 -11.27 31.72
CA PHE A 750 -3.20 -12.46 32.33
C PHE A 750 -4.28 -13.47 32.68
N HIS A 751 -4.28 -14.62 32.01
CA HIS A 751 -5.32 -15.64 32.07
C HIS A 751 -4.87 -16.85 32.90
N THR A 752 -5.63 -17.26 33.92
CA THR A 752 -5.27 -18.44 34.74
C THR A 752 -5.41 -19.78 34.00
N ASP A 753 -6.30 -19.84 32.99
CA ASP A 753 -6.76 -21.09 32.38
C ASP A 753 -6.64 -21.07 30.84
N LEU A 754 -5.70 -20.26 30.30
CA LEU A 754 -5.55 -19.95 28.88
C LEU A 754 -5.53 -21.20 27.97
N ALA A 755 -6.47 -21.26 27.03
CA ALA A 755 -6.56 -22.37 26.07
C ALA A 755 -5.58 -22.24 24.89
N GLY A 756 -5.41 -23.34 24.15
CA GLY A 756 -4.63 -23.40 22.91
C GLY A 756 -3.23 -24.00 23.06
N GLY A 757 -2.69 -24.07 24.28
CA GLY A 757 -1.35 -24.60 24.55
C GLY A 757 -0.22 -23.56 24.46
N ASN A 758 -0.54 -22.35 24.00
CA ASN A 758 0.38 -21.22 23.95
C ASN A 758 0.56 -20.56 25.32
N LEU A 759 1.68 -19.86 25.50
CA LEU A 759 2.00 -19.11 26.71
C LEU A 759 1.66 -17.62 26.57
N GLY A 760 1.68 -17.08 25.35
CA GLY A 760 1.30 -15.69 25.05
C GLY A 760 0.83 -15.49 23.61
N THR A 761 0.15 -14.36 23.37
CA THR A 761 -0.14 -13.80 22.04
C THR A 761 -0.41 -12.29 22.14
N CYS A 762 0.32 -11.47 21.38
CA CYS A 762 0.10 -10.02 21.25
C CYS A 762 -0.21 -9.55 19.82
N THR A 763 -0.89 -8.42 19.74
CA THR A 763 -1.04 -7.66 18.51
C THR A 763 0.23 -6.88 18.15
N LEU A 764 0.74 -7.09 16.94
CA LEU A 764 1.76 -6.21 16.32
C LEU A 764 1.20 -4.77 16.14
N PRO A 765 2.05 -3.72 16.12
CA PRO A 765 1.63 -2.36 15.81
C PRO A 765 0.83 -2.25 14.52
N SER A 766 -0.18 -1.38 14.49
CA SER A 766 -1.05 -1.18 13.32
C SER A 766 -1.45 0.28 13.16
N GLN A 767 -1.74 0.70 11.92
CA GLN A 767 -2.11 2.08 11.64
C GLN A 767 -3.53 2.36 12.12
N VAL A 768 -3.64 3.13 13.20
CA VAL A 768 -4.90 3.63 13.74
C VAL A 768 -5.03 5.13 13.40
N PRO A 769 -6.24 5.68 13.19
CA PRO A 769 -6.42 7.11 12.96
C PRO A 769 -6.16 7.94 14.21
N ALA A 770 -5.51 9.10 14.05
CA ALA A 770 -5.34 10.08 15.12
C ALA A 770 -6.70 10.43 15.78
N GLY A 771 -6.74 10.44 17.11
CA GLY A 771 -7.98 10.64 17.88
C GLY A 771 -9.07 9.56 17.71
N ALA A 772 -8.74 8.35 17.25
CA ALA A 772 -9.72 7.25 17.13
C ALA A 772 -10.33 6.84 18.48
N ALA A 773 -11.60 6.42 18.45
CA ALA A 773 -12.26 5.81 19.60
C ALA A 773 -11.65 4.43 19.92
N ALA A 774 -11.62 4.06 21.21
CA ALA A 774 -11.04 2.81 21.68
C ALA A 774 -11.64 1.54 21.03
N SER A 775 -12.86 1.60 20.51
CA SER A 775 -13.49 0.53 19.74
C SER A 775 -12.78 0.19 18.41
N ILE A 776 -11.95 1.10 17.87
CA ILE A 776 -11.17 0.88 16.64
C ILE A 776 -9.93 0.03 16.91
N TYR A 777 -9.35 0.14 18.11
CA TYR A 777 -8.15 -0.57 18.55
C TYR A 777 -8.40 -1.48 19.77
N VAL A 778 -9.64 -1.92 19.95
CA VAL A 778 -10.05 -2.70 21.13
C VAL A 778 -9.34 -4.06 21.22
N SER A 779 -8.93 -4.63 20.10
CA SER A 779 -8.17 -5.88 20.03
C SER A 779 -6.70 -5.74 20.44
N ASP A 780 -6.14 -4.53 20.45
CA ASP A 780 -4.73 -4.27 20.78
C ASP A 780 -4.37 -4.71 22.20
N GLY A 781 -3.12 -5.11 22.39
CA GLY A 781 -2.56 -5.57 23.66
C GLY A 781 -2.39 -7.09 23.71
N CYS A 782 -1.89 -7.55 24.84
CA CYS A 782 -1.28 -8.87 25.00
C CYS A 782 -2.12 -9.81 25.85
N ASN A 783 -2.33 -11.04 25.40
CA ASN A 783 -2.89 -12.11 26.23
C ASN A 783 -1.74 -13.02 26.69
N VAL A 784 -1.62 -13.32 27.98
CA VAL A 784 -0.51 -14.08 28.56
C VAL A 784 -1.05 -15.09 29.59
N ASN A 785 -0.43 -16.27 29.68
CA ASN A 785 -0.76 -17.25 30.71
C ASN A 785 -0.24 -16.79 32.08
N ALA A 786 -1.13 -16.62 33.06
CA ALA A 786 -0.78 -16.07 34.37
C ALA A 786 0.21 -16.94 35.17
N ALA A 787 0.35 -18.24 34.84
CA ALA A 787 1.33 -19.13 35.46
C ALA A 787 2.79 -18.82 35.07
N THR A 788 3.01 -17.94 34.09
CA THR A 788 4.34 -17.44 33.67
C THR A 788 4.82 -16.21 34.46
N MET A 789 3.98 -15.62 35.31
CA MET A 789 4.41 -14.55 36.20
C MET A 789 5.53 -15.01 37.16
N PRO A 790 6.36 -14.09 37.68
CA PRO A 790 7.24 -14.37 38.81
C PRO A 790 6.49 -15.00 39.98
N GLY A 791 6.97 -16.16 40.45
CA GLY A 791 6.31 -16.96 41.48
C GLY A 791 5.15 -17.85 40.99
N GLY A 792 4.85 -17.81 39.68
CA GLY A 792 3.86 -18.68 39.04
C GLY A 792 4.30 -20.16 38.97
N THR A 793 3.36 -21.04 38.60
CA THR A 793 3.55 -22.49 38.64
C THR A 793 4.28 -23.07 37.42
N MET A 794 4.56 -22.29 36.37
CA MET A 794 5.15 -22.78 35.13
C MET A 794 6.69 -22.81 35.18
N GLY A 795 7.24 -23.84 35.83
CA GLY A 795 8.69 -24.02 35.95
C GLY A 795 9.44 -23.93 34.61
N GLY A 796 10.44 -23.04 34.55
CA GLY A 796 11.21 -22.71 33.35
C GLY A 796 10.76 -21.44 32.64
N TYR A 797 9.53 -20.99 32.89
CA TYR A 797 8.90 -19.81 32.28
C TYR A 797 8.19 -18.91 33.30
N ASN A 798 8.53 -19.05 34.59
CA ASN A 798 7.91 -18.36 35.71
C ASN A 798 8.81 -17.26 36.33
N LEU A 799 9.61 -16.59 35.50
CA LEU A 799 10.33 -15.35 35.84
C LEU A 799 9.75 -14.14 35.09
N GLY A 800 8.60 -14.31 34.41
CA GLY A 800 7.87 -13.26 33.72
C GLY A 800 8.41 -12.89 32.34
N LYS A 801 9.32 -13.69 31.74
CA LYS A 801 9.89 -13.34 30.42
C LYS A 801 8.95 -13.61 29.25
N THR A 802 7.96 -14.51 29.39
CA THR A 802 6.85 -14.61 28.40
C THR A 802 6.19 -13.26 28.15
N ALA A 803 5.94 -12.45 29.19
CA ALA A 803 5.39 -11.11 29.03
C ALA A 803 6.39 -10.11 28.40
N VAL A 804 7.70 -10.34 28.50
CA VAL A 804 8.75 -9.55 27.81
C VAL A 804 8.73 -9.85 26.31
N HIS A 805 8.77 -11.13 25.93
CA HIS A 805 8.65 -11.60 24.53
C HIS A 805 7.40 -11.02 23.86
N GLU A 806 6.25 -11.19 24.52
CA GLU A 806 4.97 -10.62 24.12
C GLU A 806 4.99 -9.09 23.97
N THR A 807 5.58 -8.36 24.92
CA THR A 807 5.74 -6.91 24.81
C THR A 807 6.63 -6.52 23.61
N GLY A 808 7.60 -7.37 23.26
CA GLY A 808 8.44 -7.23 22.06
C GLY A 808 7.61 -7.24 20.77
N HIS A 809 6.64 -8.15 20.66
CA HIS A 809 5.66 -8.13 19.57
C HIS A 809 4.78 -6.88 19.58
N TRP A 810 4.27 -6.44 20.75
CA TRP A 810 3.45 -5.22 20.84
C TRP A 810 4.20 -3.93 20.46
N LEU A 811 5.53 -3.92 20.63
CA LEU A 811 6.47 -2.90 20.17
C LEU A 811 6.93 -3.10 18.70
N GLY A 812 6.65 -4.26 18.09
CA GLY A 812 6.82 -4.52 16.66
C GLY A 812 8.02 -5.37 16.24
N LEU A 813 8.55 -6.20 17.15
CA LEU A 813 9.50 -7.25 16.82
C LEU A 813 8.79 -8.51 16.31
N LEU A 814 9.52 -9.32 15.52
CA LEU A 814 9.12 -10.65 15.07
C LEU A 814 10.00 -11.70 15.75
N HIS A 815 9.64 -12.98 15.62
CA HIS A 815 10.45 -14.09 16.09
C HIS A 815 11.80 -14.14 15.37
N THR A 816 12.88 -14.53 16.06
CA THR A 816 14.22 -14.72 15.47
C THR A 816 14.20 -15.68 14.28
N PHE A 817 13.44 -16.76 14.42
CA PHE A 817 13.16 -17.81 13.44
C PHE A 817 12.00 -17.49 12.46
N GLU A 818 11.54 -16.24 12.35
CA GLU A 818 10.44 -15.87 11.44
C GLU A 818 10.75 -16.30 9.99
N GLY A 819 9.81 -17.03 9.38
CA GLY A 819 9.98 -17.68 8.08
C GLY A 819 10.48 -19.13 8.13
N TYR A 820 10.91 -19.63 9.29
CA TYR A 820 11.26 -21.04 9.56
C TYR A 820 12.23 -21.64 8.51
N SER A 821 13.29 -20.88 8.19
CA SER A 821 14.16 -21.14 7.04
C SER A 821 15.58 -20.61 7.28
N CYS A 822 16.59 -21.26 6.70
CA CYS A 822 17.95 -20.71 6.62
C CYS A 822 18.16 -19.81 5.38
N GLU A 823 17.16 -19.73 4.51
CA GLU A 823 17.14 -18.90 3.31
C GLU A 823 16.08 -17.80 3.45
N GLY A 824 16.45 -16.54 3.20
CA GLY A 824 15.53 -15.40 3.16
C GLY A 824 15.99 -14.19 3.98
N ASP A 825 15.04 -13.62 4.73
CA ASP A 825 15.20 -12.35 5.46
C ASP A 825 15.08 -12.51 6.99
N GLY A 826 14.65 -13.67 7.50
CA GLY A 826 14.44 -13.95 8.93
C GLY A 826 13.43 -13.01 9.60
N ASP A 827 13.73 -12.63 10.85
CA ASP A 827 13.05 -11.55 11.59
C ASP A 827 13.15 -10.16 10.91
N MET A 828 13.88 -10.06 9.80
CA MET A 828 14.23 -8.87 9.04
C MET A 828 15.22 -7.91 9.73
N ILE A 829 16.04 -8.38 10.67
CA ILE A 829 16.99 -7.55 11.42
C ILE A 829 18.42 -8.05 11.19
N ALA A 830 19.26 -7.18 10.63
CA ALA A 830 20.56 -7.57 10.08
C ALA A 830 21.64 -7.92 11.12
N ASP A 831 21.37 -7.77 12.42
CA ASP A 831 22.23 -8.21 13.51
C ASP A 831 21.61 -9.36 14.35
N THR A 832 20.43 -9.86 13.97
CA THR A 832 19.89 -11.14 14.45
C THR A 832 20.45 -12.27 13.57
N PRO A 833 21.14 -13.28 14.14
CA PRO A 833 21.51 -14.51 13.43
C PRO A 833 20.31 -15.24 12.82
N GLN A 834 20.46 -15.78 11.61
CA GLN A 834 19.40 -16.52 10.93
C GLN A 834 19.17 -17.88 11.58
N GLU A 835 17.91 -18.19 11.87
CA GLU A 835 17.46 -19.40 12.55
C GLU A 835 16.30 -20.03 11.77
N SER A 836 16.23 -21.37 11.70
CA SER A 836 15.16 -22.08 10.98
C SER A 836 14.16 -22.82 11.87
N GLN A 837 14.48 -23.00 13.15
CA GLN A 837 13.65 -23.71 14.13
C GLN A 837 13.72 -22.97 15.47
N PRO A 838 12.60 -22.72 16.17
CA PRO A 838 12.63 -22.14 17.51
C PRO A 838 13.47 -22.98 18.48
N THR A 839 14.02 -22.35 19.52
CA THR A 839 14.71 -23.08 20.58
C THR A 839 13.76 -23.63 21.64
N ASP A 840 13.96 -24.89 22.01
CA ASP A 840 13.46 -25.45 23.27
C ASP A 840 14.61 -25.52 24.29
N GLY A 841 14.40 -25.02 25.51
CA GLY A 841 15.36 -25.14 26.62
C GLY A 841 16.40 -24.02 26.74
N CYS A 842 17.68 -24.38 26.89
CA CYS A 842 18.83 -23.45 26.88
C CYS A 842 20.10 -24.19 26.41
N PRO A 843 20.27 -24.41 25.09
CA PRO A 843 21.28 -25.30 24.52
C PRO A 843 22.63 -24.62 24.23
N ASP A 844 23.31 -24.10 25.26
CA ASP A 844 24.57 -23.34 25.10
C ASP A 844 25.76 -24.14 24.55
N LYS A 845 25.79 -25.47 24.81
CA LYS A 845 27.01 -26.31 24.77
C LYS A 845 26.68 -27.75 24.31
N PRO A 846 27.01 -28.16 23.08
CA PRO A 846 27.42 -27.29 21.97
C PRO A 846 26.34 -26.23 21.70
N PRO A 847 26.70 -25.02 21.21
CA PRO A 847 25.72 -24.04 20.79
C PRO A 847 24.77 -24.65 19.75
N LYS A 848 23.48 -24.32 19.86
CA LYS A 848 22.49 -24.65 18.84
C LYS A 848 22.79 -23.88 17.56
N ASP A 849 22.77 -24.60 16.45
CA ASP A 849 22.97 -24.06 15.10
C ASP A 849 22.04 -24.83 14.16
N SER A 850 20.89 -24.22 13.87
CA SER A 850 19.90 -24.73 12.93
C SER A 850 20.24 -24.39 11.47
N CYS A 851 21.23 -23.52 11.24
CA CYS A 851 21.58 -22.96 9.93
C CYS A 851 23.10 -22.93 9.66
N PRO A 852 23.80 -24.09 9.71
CA PRO A 852 25.27 -24.18 9.63
C PRO A 852 25.89 -23.79 8.27
N THR A 853 25.07 -23.38 7.31
CA THR A 853 25.49 -22.80 6.01
C THR A 853 25.48 -21.27 6.02
N VAL A 854 24.98 -20.64 7.08
CA VAL A 854 24.91 -19.18 7.29
C VAL A 854 25.92 -18.80 8.38
N THR A 855 26.38 -17.55 8.40
CA THR A 855 27.32 -17.08 9.44
C THR A 855 26.56 -16.68 10.70
N GLY A 856 26.59 -17.53 11.73
CA GLY A 856 25.98 -17.29 13.03
C GLY A 856 25.98 -18.56 13.89
N VAL A 857 25.24 -18.48 14.99
CA VAL A 857 24.63 -19.61 15.72
C VAL A 857 23.22 -19.16 16.10
N ASP A 858 22.33 -20.08 16.46
CA ASP A 858 20.95 -19.73 16.81
C ASP A 858 20.93 -18.75 18.01
N PRO A 859 20.12 -17.67 17.98
CA PRO A 859 20.21 -16.57 18.95
C PRO A 859 19.48 -16.86 20.28
N ILE A 860 19.82 -17.96 20.93
CA ILE A 860 19.12 -18.53 22.11
C ILE A 860 18.99 -17.59 23.32
N HIS A 861 19.81 -16.54 23.39
CA HIS A 861 19.78 -15.54 24.46
C HIS A 861 18.90 -14.31 24.13
N ASN A 862 18.23 -14.30 22.98
CA ASN A 862 17.40 -13.18 22.52
C ASN A 862 15.96 -13.29 23.02
N TYR A 863 15.39 -12.20 23.55
CA TYR A 863 14.00 -12.15 24.04
C TYR A 863 12.89 -12.43 23.00
N MET A 864 13.22 -12.65 21.72
CA MET A 864 12.27 -13.02 20.65
C MET A 864 12.40 -14.48 20.16
N ASP A 865 13.23 -15.30 20.80
CA ASP A 865 13.29 -16.76 20.64
C ASP A 865 12.43 -17.47 21.72
N TYR A 866 12.23 -18.79 21.63
CA TYR A 866 11.41 -19.63 22.53
C TYR A 866 12.19 -20.29 23.68
N SER A 867 13.47 -19.93 23.84
CA SER A 867 14.31 -20.36 24.95
C SER A 867 13.69 -20.08 26.34
N THR A 868 14.14 -20.82 27.35
CA THR A 868 13.65 -20.71 28.74
C THR A 868 13.98 -19.36 29.39
N ASP A 869 13.19 -18.92 30.37
CA ASP A 869 13.33 -17.62 31.05
C ASP A 869 14.73 -17.34 31.62
N ALA A 870 15.48 -18.40 31.96
CA ALA A 870 16.85 -18.35 32.49
C ALA A 870 17.94 -18.21 31.40
N CYS A 871 17.59 -18.40 30.13
CA CYS A 871 18.50 -18.29 28.99
C CYS A 871 18.56 -16.88 28.40
N TYR A 872 17.48 -16.09 28.52
CA TYR A 872 17.38 -14.78 27.89
C TYR A 872 18.25 -13.71 28.56
N GLU A 873 19.04 -13.01 27.74
CA GLU A 873 19.86 -11.88 28.15
C GLU A 873 19.29 -10.53 27.66
N GLY A 874 18.95 -10.42 26.36
CA GLY A 874 18.75 -9.10 25.74
C GLY A 874 18.02 -9.06 24.38
N PHE A 875 17.98 -7.85 23.83
CA PHE A 875 17.63 -7.55 22.43
C PHE A 875 18.89 -7.13 21.68
N THR A 876 18.90 -7.24 20.35
CA THR A 876 19.99 -6.70 19.52
C THR A 876 19.92 -5.17 19.39
N PRO A 877 21.03 -4.47 19.10
CA PRO A 877 21.01 -3.04 18.81
C PRO A 877 20.02 -2.62 17.71
N LEU A 878 19.87 -3.39 16.63
CA LEU A 878 18.90 -3.06 15.58
C LEU A 878 17.46 -3.49 15.90
N GLN A 879 17.24 -4.44 16.82
CA GLN A 879 15.92 -4.66 17.43
C GLN A 879 15.45 -3.42 18.19
N ILE A 880 16.32 -2.79 18.99
CA ILE A 880 15.97 -1.54 19.69
C ILE A 880 15.71 -0.39 18.71
N ALA A 881 16.57 -0.19 17.70
CA ALA A 881 16.35 0.83 16.68
C ALA A 881 15.03 0.62 15.90
N ARG A 882 14.61 -0.64 15.69
CA ARG A 882 13.28 -0.96 15.15
C ARG A 882 12.16 -0.54 16.11
N ILE A 883 12.27 -0.84 17.40
CA ILE A 883 11.27 -0.44 18.40
C ILE A 883 11.10 1.08 18.40
N GLU A 884 12.19 1.87 18.44
CA GLU A 884 12.12 3.34 18.42
C GLU A 884 11.43 3.89 17.16
N SER A 885 11.74 3.31 15.99
CA SER A 885 11.14 3.68 14.71
C SER A 885 9.63 3.39 14.66
N LEU A 886 9.23 2.17 15.06
CA LEU A 886 7.83 1.73 15.05
C LEU A 886 7.01 2.42 16.13
N TRP A 887 7.58 2.65 17.31
CA TRP A 887 6.96 3.45 18.37
C TRP A 887 6.62 4.85 17.87
N THR A 888 7.58 5.52 17.23
CA THR A 888 7.39 6.86 16.67
C THR A 888 6.31 6.87 15.59
N GLN A 889 6.33 5.89 14.67
CA GLN A 889 5.40 5.82 13.54
C GLN A 889 3.96 5.40 13.93
N PHE A 890 3.81 4.44 14.84
CA PHE A 890 2.51 3.85 15.18
C PHE A 890 1.89 4.33 16.49
N ARG A 891 2.70 4.66 17.51
CA ARG A 891 2.21 4.91 18.89
C ARG A 891 2.28 6.38 19.32
N VAL A 892 3.18 7.18 18.73
CA VAL A 892 3.37 8.60 19.08
C VAL A 892 2.59 9.56 18.18
N GLY A 893 2.36 9.21 16.92
CA GLY A 893 1.77 10.10 15.90
C GLY A 893 0.23 10.14 15.83
N GLN A 894 -0.50 10.01 16.94
CA GLN A 894 -1.98 9.83 16.96
C GLN A 894 -2.71 10.59 18.07
#